data_AF-A0A9R1TAS1-F1
#
_entry.id   AF-A0A9R1TAS1-F1
#
_cell.length_a   1.000
_cell.length_b   1.000
_cell.length_c   1.000
_cell.angle_alpha   90.00
_cell.angle_beta   90.00
_cell.angle_gamma   90.00
#
_symmetry.space_group_name_H-M   'P 1'
#
loop_
_entity.id
_entity.type
_entity.pdbx_description
1 polymer ?
#
loop_
_entity_poly.entity_id
_entity_poly.type
_entity_poly.pdbx_seq_one_letter_code
_entity_poly.pdbx_strand_id
1 'polypeptide(L)'
;MDEIMEDGNLVDRVRILLQRDMQYYQAKQTVLRESLCGRVSGGKLDFPRHASFAAIKIVKWWEAEFLIAFRHPSGLCISTEPISTSIEGEEVIKKTPPSEFIMLVVDTSQLFIEHLHALIQESLDHADLAVLTATLGAAALVRNCLWCYNQQSKDKIPKQSSEKLYEFYKSYQEMAEAVAERLLDLHCRLISLYILNEADSLSWQSDKYFFEKERSSFIIQMWWLYMQGTKADLWDTVSPKMAQRIFAGMLNESLTIIVARFIHGRPSLQRSEQFWADAFNVLSCTSYLALSACDDGDELIAIRTNKLSIVMRDIHAKCGELLVCLLLRGTPLKLLYQICRNGLENMAMLDKRCGPSPWLLIAAPKLFGNSTFKDGITQLSEDQLLILQVHVLRSQPQPNWTQLLKVLSMRNCTVARMLLITLIRQCSDTREKDKIFHEKKSLKGSSECEGFLCAGDHKNISNFPPPMCLYSLMYVSVNTPMNPMDVIIPGLKQDVNWSNYLDRQQVWNQSRPPWLNALLQPLRQIMDPVVEILLEAVKTGASIYQAMSLALACITELFVCAPMGILRAANMMNQSIPAHCHPMGGSVLVQIFCAALYSSLFEVSLRAPESSDKSDIQDTPRSIAESFSFDPSDRCASATALAEALCSIDEDNKHTHQIQSLLGLIHKWIEKQDPSPRLKKLDTVFSWKETYVDQLLFTETGRRSLKVVHEYLLRASDWVLKNLKDGKEVFDDFTDSSDVFIPSKPLTYIMFHIDDTPFDQFLTNFNEANWHAILKMPLSVTLERVTSQIIIRPELKNPENLSHADKEVALAIKNLCINAKSQKTVE
;
A
#
# COMPACT_ATOMS: atom_id res chain seq x y z
N MET A 1 -11.32 31.55 17.70
CA MET A 1 -10.26 31.33 18.72
C MET A 1 -8.91 31.88 18.25
N ASP A 2 -8.79 32.42 17.03
CA ASP A 2 -7.50 32.71 16.39
C ASP A 2 -6.95 34.13 16.62
N GLU A 3 -7.78 35.16 16.84
CA GLU A 3 -7.32 36.56 16.81
C GLU A 3 -6.53 37.08 18.03
N ILE A 4 -6.37 36.30 19.12
CA ILE A 4 -5.74 36.80 20.38
C ILE A 4 -4.38 36.14 20.67
N MET A 5 -3.89 35.21 19.84
CA MET A 5 -2.65 34.45 20.10
C MET A 5 -1.42 34.91 19.31
N GLU A 6 -1.53 35.97 18.49
CA GLU A 6 -0.46 36.32 17.54
C GLU A 6 0.65 37.18 18.17
N ASP A 7 0.35 37.97 19.21
CA ASP A 7 1.34 38.87 19.84
C ASP A 7 1.92 38.30 21.14
N GLY A 8 3.15 37.76 21.07
CA GLY A 8 3.92 37.31 22.24
C GLY A 8 5.13 36.42 21.93
N ASN A 9 6.05 36.27 22.89
CA ASN A 9 7.15 35.29 22.79
C ASN A 9 6.57 33.86 22.63
N LEU A 10 7.19 33.01 21.82
CA LEU A 10 6.67 31.66 21.52
C LEU A 10 6.44 30.82 22.78
N VAL A 11 7.33 30.91 23.77
CA VAL A 11 7.17 30.18 25.05
C VAL A 11 5.86 30.54 25.75
N ASP A 12 5.51 31.83 25.77
CA ASP A 12 4.28 32.31 26.42
C ASP A 12 3.03 31.90 25.62
N ARG A 13 3.11 31.96 24.28
CA ARG A 13 2.06 31.45 23.39
C ARG A 13 1.77 29.97 23.63
N VAL A 14 2.82 29.15 23.76
CA VAL A 14 2.68 27.73 24.11
C VAL A 14 2.04 27.55 25.47
N ARG A 15 2.49 28.26 26.52
CA ARG A 15 1.89 28.16 27.87
C ARG A 15 0.39 28.47 27.86
N ILE A 16 -0.03 29.55 27.19
CA ILE A 16 -1.44 29.94 27.10
C ILE A 16 -2.24 28.88 26.33
N LEU A 17 -1.69 28.34 25.25
CA LEU A 17 -2.34 27.29 24.46
C LEU A 17 -2.57 26.03 25.31
N LEU A 18 -1.55 25.56 26.05
CA LEU A 18 -1.67 24.36 26.89
C LEU A 18 -2.64 24.58 28.06
N GLN A 19 -2.64 25.77 28.67
CA GLN A 19 -3.61 26.10 29.70
C GLN A 19 -5.06 26.06 29.17
N ARG A 20 -5.29 26.59 27.97
CA ARG A 20 -6.62 26.56 27.32
C ARG A 20 -7.03 25.15 26.90
N ASP A 21 -6.09 24.36 26.39
CA ASP A 21 -6.33 22.96 26.02
C ASP A 21 -6.74 22.14 27.27
N MET A 22 -6.06 22.34 28.39
CA MET A 22 -6.42 21.71 29.68
C MET A 22 -7.79 22.19 30.20
N GLN A 23 -8.09 23.49 30.13
CA GLN A 23 -9.42 24.00 30.51
C GLN A 23 -10.53 23.43 29.63
N TYR A 24 -10.26 23.27 28.33
CA TYR A 24 -11.19 22.64 27.41
C TYR A 24 -11.42 21.17 27.77
N TYR A 25 -10.35 20.42 28.04
CA TYR A 25 -10.45 19.04 28.51
C TYR A 25 -11.26 18.93 29.81
N GLN A 26 -10.97 19.75 30.81
CA GLN A 26 -11.72 19.76 32.08
C GLN A 26 -13.22 20.04 31.87
N ALA A 27 -13.57 20.93 30.94
CA ALA A 27 -14.96 21.30 30.65
C ALA A 27 -15.71 20.31 29.74
N LYS A 28 -15.01 19.63 28.82
CA LYS A 28 -15.62 18.83 27.74
C LYS A 28 -15.23 17.36 27.74
N GLN A 29 -14.30 16.95 28.60
CA GLN A 29 -13.75 15.60 28.69
C GLN A 29 -13.30 15.07 27.32
N THR A 30 -12.75 15.95 26.49
CA THR A 30 -12.25 15.65 25.15
C THR A 30 -11.13 16.62 24.79
N VAL A 31 -10.23 16.19 23.91
CA VAL A 31 -9.19 17.05 23.33
C VAL A 31 -9.53 17.33 21.87
N LEU A 32 -9.37 18.58 21.44
CA LEU A 32 -9.56 18.96 20.04
C LEU A 32 -8.52 18.27 19.16
N ARG A 33 -8.95 17.76 18.01
CA ARG A 33 -8.08 17.07 17.05
C ARG A 33 -8.18 17.74 15.70
N GLU A 34 -7.06 17.78 15.00
CA GLU A 34 -7.04 18.15 13.59
C GLU A 34 -6.42 16.99 12.77
N SER A 35 -6.89 16.85 11.54
CA SER A 35 -6.38 15.85 10.60
C SER A 35 -5.09 16.33 9.93
N LEU A 36 -4.11 15.44 9.84
CA LEU A 36 -2.96 15.61 8.97
C LEU A 36 -3.35 15.23 7.53
N CYS A 37 -2.60 15.74 6.56
CA CYS A 37 -2.77 15.34 5.17
C CYS A 37 -2.56 13.81 5.06
N GLY A 38 -3.56 13.11 4.52
CA GLY A 38 -3.49 11.65 4.32
C GLY A 38 -2.34 11.17 3.41
N ARG A 39 -1.65 12.09 2.71
CA ARG A 39 -0.43 11.79 1.94
C ARG A 39 0.84 11.76 2.79
N VAL A 40 0.84 12.49 3.89
CA VAL A 40 1.97 12.57 4.82
C VAL A 40 1.87 11.45 5.86
N SER A 41 0.65 11.08 6.25
CA SER A 41 0.40 10.00 7.19
C SER A 41 1.10 8.70 6.77
N GLY A 42 1.75 8.05 7.73
CA GLY A 42 2.54 6.86 7.51
C GLY A 42 3.95 7.15 6.99
N GLY A 43 4.40 6.33 6.04
CA GLY A 43 5.73 6.43 5.45
C GLY A 43 6.87 6.01 6.41
N LYS A 44 8.08 6.53 6.17
CA LYS A 44 9.29 6.11 6.91
C LYS A 44 9.26 6.54 8.39
N LEU A 45 8.72 7.73 8.66
CA LEU A 45 8.57 8.26 10.03
C LEU A 45 7.22 7.89 10.67
N ASP A 46 6.35 7.19 9.94
CA ASP A 46 5.02 6.76 10.39
C ASP A 46 4.22 7.93 11.00
N PHE A 47 3.94 8.97 10.20
CA PHE A 47 3.15 10.12 10.68
C PHE A 47 1.71 9.72 11.04
N PRO A 48 1.13 10.30 12.09
CA PRO A 48 -0.25 10.01 12.48
C PRO A 48 -1.25 10.57 11.46
N ARG A 49 -2.49 10.08 11.49
CA ARG A 49 -3.59 10.69 10.72
C ARG A 49 -4.22 11.87 11.42
N HIS A 50 -4.30 11.81 12.75
CA HIS A 50 -4.77 12.91 13.59
C HIS A 50 -3.77 13.19 14.70
N ALA A 51 -3.69 14.44 15.12
CA ALA A 51 -2.97 14.84 16.32
C ALA A 51 -3.80 15.86 17.11
N SER A 52 -3.44 16.10 18.37
CA SER A 52 -4.09 17.16 19.14
C SER A 52 -3.90 18.51 18.45
N PHE A 53 -4.93 19.36 18.56
CA PHE A 53 -4.90 20.74 18.05
C PHE A 53 -3.68 21.50 18.58
N ALA A 54 -3.38 21.31 19.87
CA ALA A 54 -2.21 21.90 20.51
C ALA A 54 -0.90 21.50 19.81
N ALA A 55 -0.70 20.20 19.53
CA ALA A 55 0.50 19.72 18.83
C ALA A 55 0.65 20.37 17.45
N ILE A 56 -0.45 20.44 16.68
CA ILE A 56 -0.41 20.98 15.33
C ILE A 56 -0.10 22.48 15.33
N LYS A 57 -0.69 23.25 16.24
CA LYS A 57 -0.37 24.69 16.38
C LYS A 57 1.08 24.91 16.84
N ILE A 58 1.58 24.13 17.80
CA ILE A 58 2.99 24.21 18.24
C ILE A 58 3.94 23.92 17.07
N VAL A 59 3.71 22.85 16.31
CA VAL A 59 4.55 22.53 15.15
C VAL A 59 4.44 23.59 14.06
N LYS A 60 3.25 24.16 13.79
CA LYS A 60 3.10 25.31 12.87
C LYS A 60 3.99 26.48 13.27
N TRP A 61 4.03 26.81 14.56
CA TRP A 61 4.89 27.87 15.07
C TRP A 61 6.37 27.52 15.00
N TRP A 62 6.76 26.28 15.32
CA TRP A 62 8.14 25.82 15.15
C TRP A 62 8.60 25.87 13.70
N GLU A 63 7.76 25.48 12.73
CA GLU A 63 8.09 25.54 11.31
C GLU A 63 8.33 26.98 10.83
N ALA A 64 7.49 27.92 11.26
CA ALA A 64 7.66 29.33 10.92
C ALA A 64 8.99 29.88 11.44
N GLU A 65 9.32 29.60 12.71
CA GLU A 65 10.58 30.03 13.32
C GLU A 65 11.80 29.28 12.73
N PHE A 66 11.66 28.02 12.35
CA PHE A 66 12.71 27.25 11.68
C PHE A 66 13.10 27.91 10.36
N LEU A 67 12.10 28.31 9.55
CA LEU A 67 12.33 28.98 8.27
C LEU A 67 13.07 30.31 8.47
N ILE A 68 12.72 31.08 9.51
CA ILE A 68 13.39 32.34 9.87
C ILE A 68 14.85 32.09 10.29
N ALA A 69 15.08 31.09 11.15
CA ALA A 69 16.41 30.81 11.72
C ALA A 69 17.38 30.16 10.72
N PHE A 70 16.92 29.21 9.91
CA PHE A 70 17.76 28.42 8.99
C PHE A 70 17.69 28.85 7.53
N ARG A 71 16.70 29.68 7.14
CA ARG A 71 16.49 30.20 5.78
C ARG A 71 16.32 29.13 4.70
N HIS A 72 15.91 27.94 5.09
CA HIS A 72 15.51 26.86 4.20
C HIS A 72 14.40 26.04 4.86
N PRO A 73 13.57 25.33 4.09
CA PRO A 73 12.55 24.47 4.67
C PRO A 73 13.18 23.33 5.49
N SER A 74 12.49 22.91 6.55
CA SER A 74 12.85 21.75 7.38
C SER A 74 12.66 20.41 6.65
N GLY A 75 11.84 20.42 5.58
CA GLY A 75 11.36 19.23 4.89
C GLY A 75 9.99 18.73 5.38
N LEU A 76 9.38 19.37 6.40
CA LEU A 76 8.03 19.06 6.89
C LEU A 76 6.94 19.79 6.08
N CYS A 77 7.17 21.07 5.77
CA CYS A 77 6.31 21.87 4.89
C CYS A 77 7.03 22.15 3.55
N ILE A 78 6.38 21.82 2.44
CA ILE A 78 6.79 22.28 1.09
C ILE A 78 6.16 23.65 0.90
N SER A 79 6.83 24.73 1.34
CA SER A 79 6.39 26.07 0.95
C SER A 79 6.60 26.22 -0.56
N THR A 80 5.53 26.48 -1.30
CA THR A 80 5.54 26.68 -2.76
C THR A 80 5.89 28.11 -3.15
N GLU A 81 6.09 29.01 -2.19
CA GLU A 81 6.52 30.37 -2.47
C GLU A 81 8.04 30.48 -2.25
N PRO A 82 8.84 30.73 -3.31
CA PRO A 82 10.19 31.21 -3.10
C PRO A 82 10.08 32.52 -2.31
N ILE A 83 10.86 32.65 -1.24
CA ILE A 83 11.01 33.93 -0.54
C ILE A 83 11.49 34.93 -1.59
N SER A 84 10.57 35.75 -2.10
CA SER A 84 10.90 36.87 -2.97
C SER A 84 11.83 37.76 -2.17
N THR A 85 13.07 37.89 -2.63
CA THR A 85 14.06 38.85 -2.12
C THR A 85 13.66 40.28 -2.49
N SER A 86 12.45 40.69 -2.14
CA SER A 86 11.90 42.01 -2.39
C SER A 86 11.00 42.42 -1.23
N ILE A 87 11.61 42.55 -0.04
CA ILE A 87 11.14 43.47 0.99
C ILE A 87 12.36 44.26 1.45
N GLU A 88 12.82 45.17 0.57
CA GLU A 88 13.45 46.41 1.03
C GLU A 88 12.31 47.31 1.51
N GLY A 89 11.92 47.13 2.76
CA GLY A 89 10.84 47.87 3.41
C GLY A 89 10.78 47.48 4.88
N GLU A 90 10.99 48.45 5.76
CA GLU A 90 11.15 48.33 7.20
C GLU A 90 10.11 47.42 7.88
N GLU A 91 10.52 46.24 8.31
CA GLU A 91 10.04 45.62 9.55
C GLU A 91 11.21 44.86 10.19
N VAL A 92 11.46 45.14 11.47
CA VAL A 92 12.58 44.59 12.26
C VAL A 92 12.31 43.11 12.54
N ILE A 93 12.55 42.23 11.57
CA ILE A 93 12.55 40.78 11.80
C ILE A 93 13.79 40.47 12.64
N LYS A 94 13.61 40.29 13.96
CA LYS A 94 14.65 39.79 14.86
C LYS A 94 15.22 38.50 14.26
N LYS A 95 16.50 38.51 13.89
CA LYS A 95 17.20 37.32 13.40
C LYS A 95 17.47 36.38 14.57
N THR A 96 16.57 35.42 14.81
CA THR A 96 16.80 34.36 15.79
C THR A 96 17.95 33.46 15.31
N PRO A 97 19.09 33.36 16.04
CA PRO A 97 20.17 32.48 15.64
C PRO A 97 19.75 31.01 15.79
N PRO A 98 20.26 30.09 14.94
CA PRO A 98 19.92 28.67 14.97
C PRO A 98 20.01 28.02 16.35
N SER A 99 21.00 28.37 17.17
CA SER A 99 21.15 27.83 18.53
C SER A 99 20.06 28.30 19.50
N GLU A 100 19.59 29.54 19.39
CA GLU A 100 18.50 30.05 20.23
C GLU A 100 17.16 29.43 19.83
N PHE A 101 16.93 29.22 18.53
CA PHE A 101 15.77 28.48 18.05
C PHE A 101 15.72 27.05 18.61
N ILE A 102 16.86 26.32 18.59
CA ILE A 102 16.88 24.94 19.09
C ILE A 102 16.59 24.91 20.59
N MET A 103 17.12 25.87 21.36
CA MET A 103 16.79 25.99 22.78
C MET A 103 15.31 26.32 23.01
N LEU A 104 14.72 27.18 22.17
CA LEU A 104 13.30 27.50 22.20
C LEU A 104 12.42 26.26 21.93
N VAL A 105 12.79 25.44 20.94
CA VAL A 105 12.11 24.17 20.65
C VAL A 105 12.25 23.21 21.82
N VAL A 106 13.44 23.11 22.42
CA VAL A 106 13.69 22.28 23.61
C VAL A 106 12.81 22.71 24.80
N ASP A 107 12.79 24.01 25.12
CA ASP A 107 12.01 24.53 26.26
C ASP A 107 10.50 24.34 26.05
N THR A 108 10.00 24.60 24.84
CA THR A 108 8.58 24.39 24.51
C THR A 108 8.21 22.91 24.40
N SER A 109 9.14 22.05 23.98
CA SER A 109 8.98 20.59 23.98
C SER A 109 8.86 20.03 25.41
N GLN A 110 9.61 20.59 26.37
CA GLN A 110 9.51 20.22 27.79
C GLN A 110 8.15 20.57 28.38
N LEU A 111 7.63 21.77 28.09
CA LEU A 111 6.28 22.15 28.55
C LEU A 111 5.21 21.23 27.95
N PHE A 112 5.35 20.88 26.67
CA PHE A 112 4.37 20.06 26.00
C PHE A 112 4.40 18.59 26.44
N ILE A 113 5.57 18.03 26.73
CA ILE A 113 5.67 16.64 27.20
C ILE A 113 5.06 16.49 28.59
N GLU A 114 5.22 17.48 29.46
CA GLU A 114 4.55 17.53 30.78
C GLU A 114 3.03 17.61 30.65
N HIS A 115 2.52 18.44 29.74
CA HIS A 115 1.08 18.54 29.45
C HIS A 115 0.51 17.23 28.91
N LEU A 116 1.21 16.58 27.98
CA LEU A 116 0.79 15.27 27.47
C LEU A 116 0.77 14.21 28.57
N HIS A 117 1.76 14.18 29.47
CA HIS A 117 1.75 13.27 30.62
C HIS A 117 0.51 13.47 31.50
N ALA A 118 0.13 14.72 31.79
CA ALA A 118 -1.07 15.02 32.57
C ALA A 118 -2.33 14.49 31.89
N LEU A 119 -2.51 14.77 30.60
CA LEU A 119 -3.66 14.28 29.81
C LEU A 119 -3.68 12.75 29.71
N ILE A 120 -2.51 12.11 29.53
CA ILE A 120 -2.39 10.64 29.49
C ILE A 120 -2.82 10.05 30.84
N GLN A 121 -2.37 10.63 31.95
CA GLN A 121 -2.75 10.14 33.27
C GLN A 121 -4.26 10.27 33.52
N GLU A 122 -4.84 11.44 33.28
CA GLU A 122 -6.28 11.68 33.45
C GLU A 122 -7.12 10.78 32.52
N SER A 123 -6.70 10.61 31.26
CA SER A 123 -7.39 9.73 30.32
C SER A 123 -7.29 8.25 30.69
N LEU A 124 -6.21 7.80 31.33
CA LEU A 124 -6.11 6.43 31.86
C LEU A 124 -7.03 6.22 33.07
N ASP A 125 -7.12 7.21 33.96
CA ASP A 125 -7.99 7.16 35.15
C ASP A 125 -9.49 7.14 34.75
N HIS A 126 -9.85 7.79 33.64
CA HIS A 126 -11.20 7.82 33.09
C HIS A 126 -11.46 6.83 31.93
N ALA A 127 -10.47 6.04 31.52
CA ALA A 127 -10.51 5.13 30.38
C ALA A 127 -10.96 5.80 29.05
N ASP A 128 -10.51 7.03 28.81
CA ASP A 128 -10.84 7.80 27.61
C ASP A 128 -9.90 7.45 26.45
N LEU A 129 -10.32 6.46 25.65
CA LEU A 129 -9.64 6.02 24.43
C LEU A 129 -9.47 7.15 23.40
N ALA A 130 -10.41 8.07 23.37
CA ALA A 130 -10.42 9.17 22.44
C ALA A 130 -9.25 10.12 22.75
N VAL A 131 -9.08 10.49 24.02
CA VAL A 131 -7.96 11.35 24.43
C VAL A 131 -6.62 10.62 24.31
N LEU A 132 -6.55 9.33 24.65
CA LEU A 132 -5.32 8.52 24.48
C LEU A 132 -4.86 8.43 23.02
N THR A 133 -5.78 8.25 22.07
CA THR A 133 -5.43 8.23 20.64
C THR A 133 -4.96 9.60 20.15
N ALA A 134 -5.55 10.69 20.67
CA ALA A 134 -5.13 12.06 20.34
C ALA A 134 -3.74 12.40 20.88
N THR A 135 -3.43 12.02 22.12
CA THR A 135 -2.11 12.24 22.75
C THR A 135 -1.03 11.37 22.12
N LEU A 136 -1.37 10.14 21.71
CA LEU A 136 -0.48 9.29 20.92
C LEU A 136 -0.14 9.93 19.56
N GLY A 137 -1.15 10.45 18.86
CA GLY A 137 -0.94 11.21 17.61
C GLY A 137 -0.08 12.45 17.82
N ALA A 138 -0.31 13.21 18.90
CA ALA A 138 0.51 14.37 19.26
C ALA A 138 1.98 13.99 19.51
N ALA A 139 2.23 12.94 20.30
CA ALA A 139 3.58 12.47 20.58
C ALA A 139 4.31 12.00 19.32
N ALA A 140 3.61 11.25 18.45
CA ALA A 140 4.16 10.78 17.17
C ALA A 140 4.50 11.94 16.22
N LEU A 141 3.63 12.95 16.13
CA LEU A 141 3.88 14.14 15.31
C LEU A 141 5.12 14.90 15.81
N VAL A 142 5.17 15.24 17.10
CA VAL A 142 6.29 16.00 17.68
C VAL A 142 7.60 15.23 17.56
N ARG A 143 7.61 13.93 17.86
CA ARG A 143 8.76 13.05 17.63
C ARG A 143 9.29 13.20 16.20
N ASN A 144 8.41 13.08 15.20
CA ASN A 144 8.81 13.14 13.80
C ASN A 144 9.37 14.52 13.44
N CYS A 145 8.78 15.58 13.98
CA CYS A 145 9.26 16.95 13.77
C CYS A 145 10.67 17.16 14.36
N LEU A 146 10.88 16.75 15.61
CA LEU A 146 12.19 16.84 16.27
C LEU A 146 13.27 16.03 15.52
N TRP A 147 12.92 14.87 14.98
CA TRP A 147 13.82 14.10 14.13
C TRP A 147 14.24 14.87 12.88
N CYS A 148 13.29 15.49 12.18
CA CYS A 148 13.57 16.31 10.99
C CYS A 148 14.50 17.48 11.33
N TYR A 149 14.22 18.22 12.41
CA TYR A 149 15.08 19.31 12.85
C TYR A 149 16.49 18.84 13.16
N ASN A 150 16.64 17.73 13.88
CA ASN A 150 17.96 17.20 14.23
C ASN A 150 18.77 16.75 13.00
N GLN A 151 18.12 16.20 11.96
CA GLN A 151 18.83 15.86 10.72
C GLN A 151 19.26 17.12 9.94
N GLN A 152 18.41 18.14 9.88
CA GLN A 152 18.73 19.38 9.14
C GLN A 152 19.72 20.28 9.87
N SER A 153 19.84 20.15 11.20
CA SER A 153 20.72 20.97 12.04
C SER A 153 22.09 20.33 12.32
N LYS A 154 22.34 19.09 11.90
CA LYS A 154 23.45 18.22 12.36
C LYS A 154 24.87 18.83 12.29
N ASP A 155 25.09 19.81 11.42
CA ASP A 155 26.38 20.49 11.23
C ASP A 155 26.32 22.02 11.46
N LYS A 156 25.15 22.57 11.80
CA LYS A 156 24.90 24.02 11.90
C LYS A 156 24.80 24.55 13.33
N ILE A 157 24.74 23.65 14.31
CA ILE A 157 24.54 23.99 15.72
C ILE A 157 25.62 23.34 16.61
N PRO A 158 25.87 23.89 17.82
CA PRO A 158 26.78 23.27 18.77
C PRO A 158 26.34 21.85 19.15
N LYS A 159 27.31 20.95 19.37
CA LYS A 159 27.04 19.55 19.76
C LYS A 159 26.12 19.43 20.97
N GLN A 160 26.32 20.27 21.98
CA GLN A 160 25.49 20.30 23.19
C GLN A 160 24.01 20.61 22.90
N SER A 161 23.70 21.48 21.94
CA SER A 161 22.33 21.80 21.54
C SER A 161 21.70 20.66 20.73
N SER A 162 22.48 20.01 19.86
CA SER A 162 22.02 18.83 19.10
C SER A 162 21.75 17.62 19.99
N GLU A 163 22.59 17.40 21.01
CA GLU A 163 22.41 16.35 22.01
C GLU A 163 21.09 16.55 22.78
N LYS A 164 20.82 17.76 23.27
CA LYS A 164 19.54 18.08 23.94
C LYS A 164 18.33 17.85 23.03
N LEU A 165 18.39 18.29 21.77
CA LEU A 165 17.29 18.06 20.83
C LEU A 165 17.04 16.56 20.61
N TYR A 166 18.11 15.77 20.51
CA TYR A 166 18.03 14.33 20.36
C TYR A 166 17.48 13.63 21.61
N GLU A 167 17.82 14.10 22.81
CA GLU A 167 17.23 13.63 24.07
C GLU A 167 15.70 13.79 24.06
N PHE A 168 15.19 14.96 23.70
CA PHE A 168 13.75 15.18 23.57
C PHE A 168 13.10 14.32 22.49
N TYR A 169 13.73 14.18 21.32
CA TYR A 169 13.26 13.22 20.31
C TYR A 169 13.09 11.81 20.91
N LYS A 170 14.06 11.36 21.71
CA LYS A 170 14.02 10.06 22.36
C LYS A 170 12.91 9.98 23.42
N SER A 171 12.73 11.02 24.24
CA SER A 171 11.64 11.09 25.24
C SER A 171 10.26 11.02 24.60
N TYR A 172 10.03 11.71 23.48
CA TYR A 172 8.76 11.61 22.74
C TYR A 172 8.58 10.24 22.07
N GLN A 173 9.65 9.60 21.60
CA GLN A 173 9.59 8.22 21.10
C GLN A 173 9.22 7.24 22.22
N GLU A 174 9.85 7.35 23.39
CA GLU A 174 9.55 6.52 24.56
C GLU A 174 8.10 6.72 25.05
N MET A 175 7.63 7.98 25.08
CA MET A 175 6.23 8.31 25.38
C MET A 175 5.27 7.67 24.37
N ALA A 176 5.52 7.83 23.07
CA ALA A 176 4.63 7.27 22.04
C ALA A 176 4.51 5.73 22.16
N GLU A 177 5.62 5.03 22.41
CA GLU A 177 5.58 3.58 22.63
C GLU A 177 4.84 3.20 23.92
N ALA A 178 5.09 3.91 25.02
CA ALA A 178 4.43 3.66 26.29
C ALA A 178 2.91 3.88 26.20
N VAL A 179 2.47 4.98 25.55
CA VAL A 179 1.04 5.26 25.34
C VAL A 179 0.40 4.20 24.45
N ALA A 180 1.08 3.76 23.39
CA ALA A 180 0.58 2.70 22.52
C ALA A 180 0.42 1.35 23.27
N GLU A 181 1.35 1.02 24.17
CA GLU A 181 1.21 -0.15 25.06
C GLU A 181 0.05 -0.02 26.03
N ARG A 182 -0.16 1.16 26.63
CA ARG A 182 -1.31 1.41 27.51
C ARG A 182 -2.64 1.35 26.77
N LEU A 183 -2.69 1.88 25.55
CA LEU A 183 -3.87 1.82 24.69
C LEU A 183 -4.22 0.37 24.33
N LEU A 184 -3.20 -0.43 24.00
CA LEU A 184 -3.36 -1.87 23.79
C LEU A 184 -3.90 -2.58 25.06
N ASP A 185 -3.28 -2.35 26.23
CA ASP A 185 -3.73 -2.95 27.49
C ASP A 185 -5.19 -2.58 27.80
N LEU A 186 -5.59 -1.32 27.59
CA LEU A 186 -6.96 -0.87 27.82
C LEU A 186 -7.96 -1.57 26.89
N HIS A 187 -7.67 -1.66 25.58
CA HIS A 187 -8.52 -2.43 24.67
C HIS A 187 -8.59 -3.91 25.04
N CYS A 188 -7.48 -4.53 25.44
CA CYS A 188 -7.45 -5.93 25.90
C CYS A 188 -8.28 -6.14 27.17
N ARG A 189 -8.23 -5.20 28.12
CA ARG A 189 -9.09 -5.20 29.32
C ARG A 189 -10.56 -5.06 28.96
N LEU A 190 -10.90 -4.15 28.05
CA LEU A 190 -12.28 -3.98 27.59
C LEU A 190 -12.83 -5.27 26.96
N ILE A 191 -12.03 -5.91 26.11
CA ILE A 191 -12.39 -7.20 25.51
C ILE A 191 -12.58 -8.26 26.59
N SER A 192 -11.60 -8.41 27.48
CA SER A 192 -11.58 -9.43 28.52
C SER A 192 -12.73 -9.29 29.52
N LEU A 193 -13.04 -8.06 29.96
CA LEU A 193 -13.99 -7.77 31.02
C LEU A 193 -15.43 -7.63 30.53
N TYR A 194 -15.64 -7.01 29.37
CA TYR A 194 -16.99 -6.64 28.90
C TYR A 194 -17.45 -7.41 27.67
N ILE A 195 -16.56 -7.69 26.72
CA ILE A 195 -16.94 -8.33 25.45
C ILE A 195 -17.02 -9.85 25.61
N LEU A 196 -16.03 -10.44 26.29
CA LEU A 196 -15.92 -11.88 26.43
C LEU A 196 -16.65 -12.44 27.67
N ASN A 197 -17.46 -11.67 28.39
CA ASN A 197 -18.14 -12.13 29.60
C ASN A 197 -19.66 -12.01 29.48
N GLU A 198 -20.27 -12.95 28.75
CA GLU A 198 -21.72 -13.10 28.66
C GLU A 198 -22.10 -14.49 29.21
N ALA A 199 -23.00 -14.53 30.19
CA ALA A 199 -23.24 -15.72 31.01
C ALA A 199 -23.88 -16.87 30.22
N ASP A 200 -24.85 -16.58 29.34
CA ASP A 200 -25.61 -17.60 28.63
C ASP A 200 -24.78 -18.29 27.55
N SER A 201 -23.93 -17.53 26.84
CA SER A 201 -22.96 -18.04 25.86
C SER A 201 -21.87 -18.91 26.49
N LEU A 202 -21.58 -18.71 27.79
CA LEU A 202 -20.55 -19.46 28.53
C LEU A 202 -21.11 -20.63 29.34
N SER A 203 -22.44 -20.83 29.35
CA SER A 203 -23.11 -21.90 30.08
C SER A 203 -23.02 -23.25 29.33
N TRP A 204 -21.79 -23.72 29.08
CA TRP A 204 -21.52 -24.90 28.27
C TRP A 204 -21.99 -26.21 28.89
N GLN A 205 -22.18 -26.25 30.21
CA GLN A 205 -22.66 -27.43 30.92
C GLN A 205 -24.18 -27.50 31.04
N SER A 206 -24.90 -26.51 30.50
CA SER A 206 -26.37 -26.50 30.51
C SER A 206 -26.96 -27.69 29.76
N ASP A 207 -28.02 -28.29 30.30
CA ASP A 207 -28.79 -29.35 29.64
C ASP A 207 -29.80 -28.81 28.61
N LYS A 208 -29.89 -27.48 28.46
CA LYS A 208 -30.75 -26.82 27.47
C LYS A 208 -29.94 -26.43 26.24
N TYR A 209 -30.58 -26.52 25.07
CA TYR A 209 -30.09 -25.92 23.83
C TYR A 209 -29.93 -24.39 23.96
N PHE A 210 -29.14 -23.80 23.08
CA PHE A 210 -28.97 -22.36 22.91
C PHE A 210 -29.56 -21.89 21.58
N PHE A 211 -28.75 -21.97 20.51
CA PHE A 211 -29.04 -21.56 19.15
C PHE A 211 -28.34 -22.49 18.16
N GLU A 212 -28.19 -23.77 18.54
CA GLU A 212 -27.50 -24.77 17.73
C GLU A 212 -28.10 -24.77 16.31
N LYS A 213 -27.22 -24.64 15.30
CA LYS A 213 -27.55 -24.56 13.85
C LYS A 213 -28.24 -23.27 13.39
N GLU A 214 -28.55 -22.34 14.29
CA GLU A 214 -29.22 -21.08 13.93
C GLU A 214 -28.25 -19.90 13.83
N ARG A 215 -27.33 -19.74 14.80
CA ARG A 215 -26.38 -18.62 14.85
C ARG A 215 -25.17 -18.89 15.73
N SER A 216 -24.13 -18.06 15.59
CA SER A 216 -23.01 -18.02 16.53
C SER A 216 -23.42 -17.45 17.89
N SER A 217 -22.66 -17.78 18.94
CA SER A 217 -22.85 -17.18 20.26
C SER A 217 -22.61 -15.67 20.25
N PHE A 218 -23.33 -14.97 21.15
CA PHE A 218 -23.26 -13.51 21.25
C PHE A 218 -21.83 -13.01 21.49
N ILE A 219 -21.04 -13.72 22.30
CA ILE A 219 -19.65 -13.35 22.58
C ILE A 219 -18.80 -13.29 21.31
N ILE A 220 -18.94 -14.25 20.40
CA ILE A 220 -18.12 -14.30 19.18
C ILE A 220 -18.53 -13.17 18.24
N GLN A 221 -19.83 -12.90 18.14
CA GLN A 221 -20.34 -11.77 17.37
C GLN A 221 -19.89 -10.42 17.94
N MET A 222 -20.01 -10.22 19.26
CA MET A 222 -19.58 -8.99 19.93
C MET A 222 -18.08 -8.77 19.80
N TRP A 223 -17.28 -9.84 19.89
CA TRP A 223 -15.84 -9.78 19.65
C TRP A 223 -15.52 -9.34 18.22
N TRP A 224 -16.16 -9.93 17.21
CA TRP A 224 -15.98 -9.51 15.81
C TRP A 224 -16.35 -8.04 15.60
N LEU A 225 -17.53 -7.63 16.09
CA LEU A 225 -18.02 -6.24 15.99
C LEU A 225 -17.02 -5.26 16.60
N TYR A 226 -16.54 -5.57 17.81
CA TYR A 226 -15.57 -4.74 18.52
C TYR A 226 -14.22 -4.66 17.78
N MET A 227 -13.73 -5.78 17.26
CA MET A 227 -12.47 -5.82 16.49
C MET A 227 -12.58 -5.00 15.20
N GLN A 228 -13.69 -5.08 14.46
CA GLN A 228 -13.88 -4.29 13.23
C GLN A 228 -14.06 -2.80 13.52
N GLY A 229 -14.86 -2.45 14.53
CA GLY A 229 -15.02 -1.05 14.97
C GLY A 229 -13.69 -0.42 15.38
N THR A 230 -12.96 -1.10 16.29
CA THR A 230 -11.66 -0.60 16.76
C THR A 230 -10.64 -0.52 15.63
N LYS A 231 -10.64 -1.46 14.68
CA LYS A 231 -9.76 -1.39 13.51
C LYS A 231 -9.99 -0.10 12.71
N ALA A 232 -11.25 0.24 12.43
CA ALA A 232 -11.59 1.45 11.71
C ALA A 232 -11.13 2.70 12.49
N ASP A 233 -11.41 2.76 13.79
CA ASP A 233 -10.99 3.87 14.64
C ASP A 233 -9.46 4.02 14.68
N LEU A 234 -8.71 2.92 14.83
CA LEU A 234 -7.25 2.94 14.83
C LEU A 234 -6.69 3.38 13.47
N TRP A 235 -7.28 2.89 12.37
CA TRP A 235 -6.85 3.24 11.01
C TRP A 235 -7.03 4.72 10.73
N ASP A 236 -8.08 5.33 11.28
CA ASP A 236 -8.42 6.73 11.06
C ASP A 236 -7.69 7.67 12.03
N THR A 237 -7.29 7.22 13.22
CA THR A 237 -6.74 8.11 14.26
C THR A 237 -5.22 8.04 14.41
N VAL A 238 -4.65 6.84 14.51
CA VAL A 238 -3.24 6.61 14.88
C VAL A 238 -2.36 6.53 13.63
N SER A 239 -1.03 6.52 13.79
CA SER A 239 -0.13 6.23 12.69
C SER A 239 -0.29 4.79 12.17
N PRO A 240 -0.22 4.55 10.85
CA PRO A 240 -0.52 3.26 10.23
C PRO A 240 0.19 2.04 10.83
N LYS A 241 1.52 2.10 11.03
CA LYS A 241 2.26 0.93 11.57
C LYS A 241 1.89 0.68 13.04
N MET A 242 1.72 1.76 13.80
CA MET A 242 1.29 1.67 15.20
C MET A 242 -0.13 1.11 15.33
N ALA A 243 -1.06 1.55 14.48
CA ALA A 243 -2.41 1.04 14.41
C ALA A 243 -2.43 -0.47 14.15
N GLN A 244 -1.68 -0.94 13.15
CA GLN A 244 -1.54 -2.36 12.83
C GLN A 244 -0.92 -3.16 13.97
N ARG A 245 0.11 -2.61 14.64
CA ARG A 245 0.74 -3.24 15.82
C ARG A 245 -0.25 -3.41 16.97
N ILE A 246 -1.00 -2.36 17.32
CA ILE A 246 -2.00 -2.40 18.39
C ILE A 246 -3.10 -3.40 18.04
N PHE A 247 -3.64 -3.33 16.82
CA PHE A 247 -4.68 -4.24 16.37
C PHE A 247 -4.23 -5.72 16.38
N ALA A 248 -3.02 -6.02 15.90
CA ALA A 248 -2.44 -7.36 15.95
C ALA A 248 -2.25 -7.85 17.39
N GLY A 249 -1.81 -6.95 18.29
CA GLY A 249 -1.71 -7.24 19.73
C GLY A 249 -3.07 -7.57 20.36
N MET A 250 -4.11 -6.79 20.05
CA MET A 250 -5.47 -7.04 20.53
C MET A 250 -5.99 -8.40 20.07
N LEU A 251 -5.76 -8.75 18.80
CA LEU A 251 -6.11 -10.06 18.26
C LEU A 251 -5.38 -11.17 19.02
N ASN A 252 -4.07 -11.01 19.24
CA ASN A 252 -3.26 -11.99 19.94
C ASN A 252 -3.71 -12.24 21.38
N GLU A 253 -3.96 -11.17 22.15
CA GLU A 253 -4.37 -11.27 23.57
C GLU A 253 -5.80 -11.77 23.72
N SER A 254 -6.73 -11.31 22.90
CA SER A 254 -8.10 -11.81 22.92
C SER A 254 -8.17 -13.30 22.56
N LEU A 255 -7.34 -13.76 21.61
CA LEU A 255 -7.22 -15.18 21.30
C LEU A 255 -6.66 -16.00 22.46
N THR A 256 -5.77 -15.46 23.29
CA THR A 256 -5.30 -16.17 24.50
C THR A 256 -6.48 -16.59 25.37
N ILE A 257 -7.41 -15.67 25.62
CA ILE A 257 -8.60 -15.92 26.46
C ILE A 257 -9.53 -16.92 25.77
N ILE A 258 -9.88 -16.65 24.50
CA ILE A 258 -10.84 -17.46 23.75
C ILE A 258 -10.35 -18.90 23.62
N VAL A 259 -9.10 -19.09 23.18
CA VAL A 259 -8.51 -20.41 22.95
C VAL A 259 -8.38 -21.20 24.26
N ALA A 260 -7.92 -20.57 25.35
CA ALA A 260 -7.83 -21.22 26.65
C ALA A 260 -9.20 -21.77 27.10
N ARG A 261 -10.27 -20.98 26.92
CA ARG A 261 -11.63 -21.42 27.27
C ARG A 261 -12.08 -22.61 26.43
N PHE A 262 -11.80 -22.66 25.13
CA PHE A 262 -12.15 -23.81 24.28
C PHE A 262 -11.34 -25.08 24.60
N ILE A 263 -10.05 -24.93 24.94
CA ILE A 263 -9.18 -26.05 25.36
C ILE A 263 -9.71 -26.69 26.65
N HIS A 264 -10.05 -25.87 27.65
CA HIS A 264 -10.47 -26.34 28.97
C HIS A 264 -11.98 -26.60 29.09
N GLY A 265 -12.79 -26.01 28.22
CA GLY A 265 -14.25 -26.16 28.22
C GLY A 265 -14.68 -27.61 28.13
N ARG A 266 -15.75 -27.96 28.83
CA ARG A 266 -16.35 -29.31 28.85
C ARG A 266 -17.84 -29.17 28.61
N PRO A 267 -18.28 -29.08 27.33
CA PRO A 267 -19.69 -28.87 27.03
C PRO A 267 -20.52 -30.12 27.38
N SER A 268 -21.80 -29.92 27.67
CA SER A 268 -22.82 -30.97 27.71
C SER A 268 -23.06 -31.54 26.30
N LEU A 269 -23.85 -32.62 26.19
CA LEU A 269 -24.21 -33.17 24.89
C LEU A 269 -25.01 -32.13 24.07
N GLN A 270 -25.95 -31.44 24.73
CA GLN A 270 -26.84 -30.45 24.13
C GLN A 270 -26.09 -29.20 23.63
N ARG A 271 -25.06 -28.75 24.36
CA ARG A 271 -24.26 -27.56 23.99
C ARG A 271 -23.07 -27.86 23.09
N SER A 272 -22.75 -29.12 22.85
CA SER A 272 -21.51 -29.50 22.14
C SER A 272 -21.44 -28.97 20.71
N GLU A 273 -22.56 -28.98 20.00
CA GLU A 273 -22.63 -28.49 18.62
C GLU A 273 -22.36 -26.99 18.55
N GLN A 274 -23.05 -26.18 19.36
CA GLN A 274 -22.81 -24.73 19.44
C GLN A 274 -21.37 -24.42 19.82
N PHE A 275 -20.84 -25.12 20.83
CA PHE A 275 -19.49 -24.91 21.33
C PHE A 275 -18.43 -25.10 20.24
N TRP A 276 -18.54 -26.16 19.43
CA TRP A 276 -17.57 -26.41 18.36
C TRP A 276 -17.82 -25.57 17.11
N ALA A 277 -19.08 -25.21 16.84
CA ALA A 277 -19.40 -24.21 15.83
C ALA A 277 -18.73 -22.88 16.17
N ASP A 278 -18.83 -22.41 17.42
CA ASP A 278 -18.16 -21.18 17.86
C ASP A 278 -16.63 -21.26 17.78
N ALA A 279 -16.02 -22.42 18.09
CA ALA A 279 -14.58 -22.60 17.91
C ALA A 279 -14.15 -22.50 16.43
N PHE A 280 -14.93 -23.10 15.51
CA PHE A 280 -14.70 -22.95 14.07
C PHE A 280 -14.91 -21.50 13.61
N ASN A 281 -15.89 -20.82 14.18
CA ASN A 281 -16.20 -19.43 13.90
C ASN A 281 -15.08 -18.49 14.34
N VAL A 282 -14.48 -18.73 15.50
CA VAL A 282 -13.28 -18.00 15.96
C VAL A 282 -12.15 -18.16 14.96
N LEU A 283 -11.87 -19.39 14.49
CA LEU A 283 -10.83 -19.60 13.47
C LEU A 283 -11.15 -18.80 12.19
N SER A 284 -12.41 -18.84 11.75
CA SER A 284 -12.85 -18.17 10.52
C SER A 284 -12.74 -16.66 10.65
N CYS A 285 -13.27 -16.06 11.71
CA CYS A 285 -13.10 -14.63 12.02
C CYS A 285 -11.63 -14.25 12.07
N THR A 286 -10.79 -15.05 12.75
CA THR A 286 -9.36 -14.79 12.88
C THR A 286 -8.66 -14.78 11.52
N SER A 287 -9.07 -15.62 10.57
CA SER A 287 -8.51 -15.62 9.21
C SER A 287 -8.67 -14.27 8.50
N TYR A 288 -9.82 -13.61 8.67
CA TYR A 288 -10.08 -12.30 8.05
C TYR A 288 -9.47 -11.14 8.86
N LEU A 289 -9.48 -11.23 10.20
CA LEU A 289 -8.81 -10.22 11.03
C LEU A 289 -7.28 -10.24 10.80
N ALA A 290 -6.70 -11.43 10.58
CA ALA A 290 -5.28 -11.59 10.32
C ALA A 290 -4.81 -10.85 9.05
N LEU A 291 -5.67 -10.61 8.06
CA LEU A 291 -5.35 -9.82 6.85
C LEU A 291 -4.88 -8.40 7.19
N SER A 292 -5.41 -7.81 8.26
CA SER A 292 -5.03 -6.49 8.76
C SER A 292 -3.93 -6.54 9.81
N ALA A 293 -3.55 -7.73 10.28
CA ALA A 293 -2.50 -7.92 11.29
C ALA A 293 -1.13 -8.27 10.69
N CYS A 294 -1.09 -8.89 9.51
CA CYS A 294 0.14 -9.27 8.82
C CYS A 294 0.65 -8.19 7.83
N ASP A 295 1.96 -8.18 7.59
CA ASP A 295 2.60 -7.28 6.63
C ASP A 295 2.47 -7.77 5.18
N ASP A 296 2.47 -9.09 4.97
CA ASP A 296 2.33 -9.70 3.65
C ASP A 296 1.63 -11.06 3.68
N GLY A 297 1.25 -11.57 2.49
CA GLY A 297 0.59 -12.87 2.39
C GLY A 297 1.46 -14.08 2.73
N ASP A 298 2.80 -13.96 2.80
CA ASP A 298 3.69 -15.05 3.20
C ASP A 298 3.71 -15.22 4.73
N GLU A 299 3.64 -14.09 5.47
CA GLU A 299 3.41 -14.05 6.91
C GLU A 299 2.04 -14.65 7.27
N LEU A 300 0.98 -14.28 6.54
CA LEU A 300 -0.39 -14.78 6.78
C LEU A 300 -0.50 -16.31 6.72
N ILE A 301 0.21 -16.97 5.81
CA ILE A 301 0.17 -18.44 5.64
C ILE A 301 1.22 -19.16 6.51
N ALA A 302 2.15 -18.44 7.13
CA ALA A 302 3.27 -18.96 7.91
C ALA A 302 4.10 -20.06 7.21
N ILE A 303 4.44 -19.86 5.93
CA ILE A 303 5.38 -20.76 5.23
C ILE A 303 6.79 -20.66 5.84
N ARG A 304 7.21 -19.47 6.29
CA ARG A 304 8.54 -19.22 6.88
C ARG A 304 8.43 -18.85 8.34
N THR A 305 8.22 -19.84 9.21
CA THR A 305 8.04 -19.65 10.66
C THR A 305 9.15 -18.84 11.34
N ASN A 306 10.39 -18.92 10.84
CA ASN A 306 11.55 -18.24 11.39
C ASN A 306 11.57 -16.73 11.09
N LYS A 307 10.78 -16.27 10.11
CA LYS A 307 10.69 -14.85 9.71
C LYS A 307 9.43 -14.16 10.25
N LEU A 308 8.57 -14.87 10.97
CA LEU A 308 7.34 -14.31 11.53
C LEU A 308 7.65 -13.37 12.69
N SER A 309 6.87 -12.29 12.76
CA SER A 309 6.76 -11.48 13.98
C SER A 309 6.33 -12.36 15.18
N ILE A 310 6.68 -11.93 16.40
CA ILE A 310 6.30 -12.66 17.61
C ILE A 310 4.78 -12.79 17.70
N VAL A 311 4.06 -11.70 17.46
CA VAL A 311 2.59 -11.63 17.50
C VAL A 311 1.97 -12.59 16.48
N MET A 312 2.43 -12.60 15.23
CA MET A 312 1.85 -13.49 14.23
C MET A 312 2.16 -14.97 14.52
N ARG A 313 3.37 -15.26 15.03
CA ARG A 313 3.73 -16.61 15.47
C ARG A 313 2.78 -17.11 16.57
N ASP A 314 2.46 -16.27 17.54
CA ASP A 314 1.55 -16.60 18.63
C ASP A 314 0.11 -16.80 18.12
N ILE A 315 -0.37 -15.95 17.21
CA ILE A 315 -1.68 -16.12 16.55
C ILE A 315 -1.76 -17.49 15.86
N HIS A 316 -0.73 -17.86 15.08
CA HIS A 316 -0.68 -19.16 14.42
C HIS A 316 -0.65 -20.33 15.41
N ALA A 317 0.12 -20.21 16.50
CA ALA A 317 0.18 -21.23 17.54
C ALA A 317 -1.19 -21.41 18.19
N LYS A 318 -1.82 -20.32 18.65
CA LYS A 318 -3.14 -20.31 19.29
C LYS A 318 -4.23 -20.89 18.38
N CYS A 319 -4.26 -20.50 17.11
CA CYS A 319 -5.21 -21.06 16.14
C CYS A 319 -4.94 -22.53 15.83
N GLY A 320 -3.67 -22.94 15.78
CA GLY A 320 -3.29 -24.35 15.64
C GLY A 320 -3.77 -25.20 16.81
N GLU A 321 -3.59 -24.71 18.03
CA GLU A 321 -4.07 -25.36 19.26
C GLU A 321 -5.60 -25.52 19.27
N LEU A 322 -6.32 -24.46 18.91
CA LEU A 322 -7.78 -24.46 18.80
C LEU A 322 -8.25 -25.45 17.72
N LEU A 323 -7.59 -25.47 16.57
CA LEU A 323 -7.90 -26.41 15.49
C LEU A 323 -7.74 -27.86 15.94
N VAL A 324 -6.65 -28.20 16.65
CA VAL A 324 -6.43 -29.56 17.15
C VAL A 324 -7.55 -29.98 18.09
N CYS A 325 -7.97 -29.10 19.00
CA CYS A 325 -9.11 -29.37 19.88
C CYS A 325 -10.41 -29.55 19.09
N LEU A 326 -10.70 -28.66 18.14
CA LEU A 326 -11.87 -28.74 17.26
C LEU A 326 -11.94 -30.07 16.50
N LEU A 327 -10.82 -30.52 15.94
CA LEU A 327 -10.79 -31.76 15.16
C LEU A 327 -10.99 -33.00 16.02
N LEU A 328 -10.32 -33.08 17.17
CA LEU A 328 -10.39 -34.26 18.01
C LEU A 328 -11.72 -34.37 18.77
N ARG A 329 -12.35 -33.23 19.09
CA ARG A 329 -13.53 -33.18 19.97
C ARG A 329 -14.82 -32.71 19.30
N GLY A 330 -14.74 -31.99 18.19
CA GLY A 330 -15.88 -31.46 17.44
C GLY A 330 -16.28 -32.27 16.22
N THR A 331 -15.37 -33.06 15.63
CA THR A 331 -15.70 -33.90 14.46
C THR A 331 -16.87 -34.84 14.74
N PRO A 332 -17.81 -35.06 13.78
CA PRO A 332 -18.86 -36.06 13.89
C PRO A 332 -18.34 -37.46 14.27
N LEU A 333 -18.99 -38.09 15.24
CA LEU A 333 -18.52 -39.32 15.89
C LEU A 333 -18.22 -40.48 14.93
N LYS A 334 -19.12 -40.71 13.95
CA LYS A 334 -18.97 -41.77 12.93
C LYS A 334 -17.71 -41.58 12.09
N LEU A 335 -17.42 -40.33 11.71
CA LEU A 335 -16.26 -40.03 10.89
C LEU A 335 -14.95 -40.13 11.68
N LEU A 336 -14.97 -39.70 12.95
CA LEU A 336 -13.84 -39.89 13.85
C LEU A 336 -13.50 -41.38 13.97
N TYR A 337 -14.50 -42.24 14.18
CA TYR A 337 -14.29 -43.69 14.23
C TYR A 337 -13.74 -44.27 12.93
N GLN A 338 -14.25 -43.84 11.76
CA GLN A 338 -13.73 -44.30 10.47
C GLN A 338 -12.23 -44.06 10.29
N ILE A 339 -11.70 -43.00 10.90
CA ILE A 339 -10.27 -42.67 10.86
C ILE A 339 -9.52 -43.42 11.96
N CYS A 340 -10.07 -43.50 13.18
CA CYS A 340 -9.45 -44.20 14.31
C CYS A 340 -9.43 -45.73 14.18
N ARG A 341 -10.33 -46.33 13.39
CA ARG A 341 -10.53 -47.80 13.35
C ARG A 341 -9.29 -48.59 12.95
N ASN A 342 -8.35 -47.96 12.24
CA ASN A 342 -7.10 -48.57 11.80
C ASN A 342 -5.96 -48.38 12.83
N GLY A 343 -6.24 -47.90 14.04
CA GLY A 343 -5.24 -47.54 15.05
C GLY A 343 -5.04 -46.04 15.15
N LEU A 344 -4.82 -45.54 16.37
CA LEU A 344 -4.61 -44.11 16.64
C LEU A 344 -3.22 -43.64 16.16
N GLU A 345 -2.26 -44.56 16.18
CA GLU A 345 -0.89 -44.40 15.69
C GLU A 345 -0.78 -44.19 14.18
N ASN A 346 -1.81 -44.56 13.42
CA ASN A 346 -1.85 -44.43 11.95
C ASN A 346 -2.52 -43.14 11.48
N MET A 347 -2.79 -42.20 12.40
CA MET A 347 -3.40 -40.92 12.06
C MET A 347 -2.38 -39.99 11.39
N ALA A 348 -2.71 -39.49 10.19
CA ALA A 348 -1.89 -38.52 9.47
C ALA A 348 -1.64 -37.22 10.27
N MET A 349 -2.50 -36.87 11.24
CA MET A 349 -2.31 -35.71 12.12
C MET A 349 -1.04 -35.79 12.99
N LEU A 350 -0.51 -37.00 13.21
CA LEU A 350 0.73 -37.25 13.94
C LEU A 350 1.96 -36.88 13.11
N ASP A 351 1.84 -36.87 11.78
CA ASP A 351 2.94 -36.56 10.87
C ASP A 351 3.38 -35.10 11.02
N LYS A 352 4.65 -34.87 10.70
CA LYS A 352 5.25 -33.53 10.76
C LYS A 352 4.53 -32.59 9.80
N ARG A 353 4.06 -31.47 10.34
CA ARG A 353 3.46 -30.38 9.56
C ARG A 353 4.41 -29.93 8.45
N CYS A 354 3.87 -29.85 7.24
CA CYS A 354 4.51 -29.32 6.04
C CYS A 354 3.58 -28.31 5.38
N GLY A 355 4.14 -27.22 4.84
CA GLY A 355 3.38 -26.22 4.07
C GLY A 355 2.66 -25.14 4.90
N PRO A 356 1.67 -24.46 4.31
CA PRO A 356 0.95 -23.34 4.93
C PRO A 356 0.16 -23.78 6.18
N SER A 357 -0.26 -22.83 6.99
CA SER A 357 -1.02 -23.08 8.22
C SER A 357 -2.35 -23.78 7.96
N PRO A 358 -2.55 -25.02 8.47
CA PRO A 358 -3.77 -25.78 8.20
C PRO A 358 -5.03 -25.06 8.65
N TRP A 359 -5.00 -24.38 9.80
CA TRP A 359 -6.18 -23.68 10.34
C TRP A 359 -6.74 -22.63 9.38
N LEU A 360 -5.87 -21.94 8.64
CA LEU A 360 -6.27 -20.90 7.69
C LEU A 360 -6.91 -21.51 6.43
N LEU A 361 -6.33 -22.60 5.92
CA LEU A 361 -6.90 -23.34 4.78
C LEU A 361 -8.31 -23.84 5.12
N ILE A 362 -8.50 -24.33 6.34
CA ILE A 362 -9.76 -24.92 6.78
C ILE A 362 -10.82 -23.84 7.05
N ALA A 363 -10.44 -22.78 7.76
CA ALA A 363 -11.39 -21.79 8.25
C ALA A 363 -11.78 -20.74 7.19
N ALA A 364 -10.91 -20.48 6.21
CA ALA A 364 -11.18 -19.47 5.18
C ALA A 364 -10.74 -19.92 3.78
N PRO A 365 -11.31 -21.01 3.23
CA PRO A 365 -11.02 -21.49 1.87
C PRO A 365 -11.30 -20.43 0.78
N LYS A 366 -12.24 -19.51 1.04
CA LYS A 366 -12.61 -18.41 0.14
C LYS A 366 -11.45 -17.44 -0.14
N LEU A 367 -10.52 -17.28 0.81
CA LEU A 367 -9.30 -16.47 0.64
C LEU A 367 -8.32 -17.07 -0.37
N PHE A 368 -8.52 -18.34 -0.74
CA PHE A 368 -7.71 -19.07 -1.73
C PHE A 368 -8.47 -19.32 -3.04
N GLY A 369 -9.66 -18.75 -3.22
CA GLY A 369 -10.44 -18.91 -4.45
C GLY A 369 -11.31 -20.16 -4.53
N ASN A 370 -11.82 -20.67 -3.39
CA ASN A 370 -12.78 -21.80 -3.33
C ASN A 370 -12.24 -23.15 -3.84
N SER A 371 -10.92 -23.35 -3.83
CA SER A 371 -10.33 -24.63 -4.20
C SER A 371 -10.64 -25.69 -3.13
N THR A 372 -11.28 -26.80 -3.51
CA THR A 372 -11.34 -28.01 -2.67
C THR A 372 -9.93 -28.55 -2.47
N PHE A 373 -9.42 -28.45 -1.25
CA PHE A 373 -8.10 -28.92 -0.89
C PHE A 373 -8.08 -30.45 -0.92
N LYS A 374 -7.27 -31.03 -1.81
CA LYS A 374 -6.94 -32.47 -1.84
C LYS A 374 -5.80 -32.74 -0.86
N ASP A 375 -5.69 -33.99 -0.41
CA ASP A 375 -4.81 -34.44 0.68
C ASP A 375 -3.38 -33.84 0.63
N GLY A 376 -2.93 -33.27 1.77
CA GLY A 376 -1.52 -32.92 2.03
C GLY A 376 -0.91 -31.78 1.21
N ILE A 377 -1.42 -30.55 1.34
CA ILE A 377 -0.87 -29.38 0.61
C ILE A 377 0.49 -28.97 1.18
N THR A 378 1.55 -29.28 0.44
CA THR A 378 2.91 -28.84 0.74
C THR A 378 3.20 -27.44 0.20
N GLN A 379 2.55 -27.03 -0.91
CA GLN A 379 2.73 -25.74 -1.57
C GLN A 379 1.42 -25.24 -2.20
N LEU A 380 1.21 -23.91 -2.15
CA LEU A 380 0.11 -23.24 -2.83
C LEU A 380 0.47 -22.94 -4.29
N SER A 381 -0.53 -22.96 -5.16
CA SER A 381 -0.36 -22.48 -6.55
C SER A 381 -0.06 -20.98 -6.60
N GLU A 382 0.58 -20.52 -7.68
CA GLU A 382 0.83 -19.08 -7.88
C GLU A 382 -0.47 -18.25 -7.87
N ASP A 383 -1.57 -18.81 -8.37
CA ASP A 383 -2.89 -18.18 -8.40
C ASP A 383 -3.43 -17.93 -6.99
N GLN A 384 -3.35 -18.95 -6.13
CA GLN A 384 -3.76 -18.85 -4.72
C GLN A 384 -2.91 -17.83 -3.97
N LEU A 385 -1.59 -17.83 -4.19
CA LEU A 385 -0.70 -16.84 -3.59
C LEU A 385 -1.03 -15.42 -4.06
N LEU A 386 -1.31 -15.24 -5.35
CA LEU A 386 -1.69 -13.94 -5.91
C LEU A 386 -3.01 -13.42 -5.32
N ILE A 387 -4.04 -14.27 -5.24
CA ILE A 387 -5.33 -13.96 -4.61
C ILE A 387 -5.12 -13.50 -3.15
N LEU A 388 -4.30 -14.22 -2.39
CA LEU A 388 -3.98 -13.83 -1.01
C LEU A 388 -3.27 -12.48 -0.92
N GLN A 389 -2.28 -12.22 -1.79
CA GLN A 389 -1.57 -10.94 -1.77
C GLN A 389 -2.49 -9.76 -2.08
N VAL A 390 -3.49 -9.95 -2.97
CA VAL A 390 -4.52 -8.94 -3.24
C VAL A 390 -5.42 -8.71 -2.01
N HIS A 391 -5.83 -9.78 -1.31
CA HIS A 391 -6.61 -9.64 -0.07
C HIS A 391 -5.85 -8.92 1.04
N VAL A 392 -4.57 -9.20 1.21
CA VAL A 392 -3.73 -8.51 2.21
C VAL A 392 -3.54 -7.04 1.83
N LEU A 393 -3.22 -6.74 0.55
CA LEU A 393 -3.07 -5.36 0.05
C LEU A 393 -4.32 -4.51 0.37
N ARG A 394 -5.51 -5.06 0.16
CA ARG A 394 -6.80 -4.40 0.44
C ARG A 394 -7.03 -4.11 1.93
N SER A 395 -6.36 -4.84 2.82
CA SER A 395 -6.64 -4.83 4.26
C SER A 395 -5.64 -3.99 5.07
N GLN A 396 -4.65 -3.38 4.42
CA GLN A 396 -3.58 -2.60 5.05
C GLN A 396 -4.05 -1.20 5.52
N PRO A 397 -3.43 -0.62 6.57
CA PRO A 397 -3.71 0.75 7.05
C PRO A 397 -3.22 1.85 6.12
N GLN A 398 -2.26 1.53 5.27
CA GLN A 398 -1.68 2.45 4.30
C GLN A 398 -1.21 1.66 3.07
N PRO A 399 -1.03 2.34 1.92
CA PRO A 399 -0.45 1.70 0.75
C PRO A 399 0.94 1.13 1.05
N ASN A 400 1.09 -0.20 0.92
CA ASN A 400 2.39 -0.85 0.89
C ASN A 400 2.86 -0.93 -0.56
N TRP A 401 3.72 0.01 -0.96
CA TRP A 401 4.21 0.12 -2.34
C TRP A 401 4.99 -1.12 -2.80
N THR A 402 5.72 -1.76 -1.89
CA THR A 402 6.44 -3.02 -2.17
C THR A 402 5.47 -4.17 -2.42
N GLN A 403 4.38 -4.23 -1.66
CA GLN A 403 3.32 -5.21 -1.89
C GLN A 403 2.55 -4.93 -3.18
N LEU A 404 2.28 -3.67 -3.52
CA LEU A 404 1.67 -3.28 -4.80
C LEU A 404 2.52 -3.80 -5.97
N LEU A 405 3.83 -3.52 -5.93
CA LEU A 405 4.73 -4.00 -6.98
C LEU A 405 4.85 -5.53 -7.00
N LYS A 406 4.79 -6.19 -5.84
CA LYS A 406 4.71 -7.67 -5.74
C LYS A 406 3.47 -8.20 -6.47
N VAL A 407 2.28 -7.67 -6.19
CA VAL A 407 1.02 -8.07 -6.81
C VAL A 407 1.06 -7.87 -8.33
N LEU A 408 1.53 -6.71 -8.80
CA LEU A 408 1.60 -6.40 -10.22
C LEU A 408 2.58 -7.30 -11.00
N SER A 409 3.61 -7.83 -10.34
CA SER A 409 4.67 -8.64 -10.98
C SER A 409 4.44 -10.15 -10.90
N MET A 410 3.54 -10.62 -10.03
CA MET A 410 3.30 -12.06 -9.81
C MET A 410 2.58 -12.73 -11.00
N ARG A 411 2.77 -14.05 -11.14
CA ARG A 411 2.17 -14.89 -12.19
C ARG A 411 2.32 -14.27 -13.58
N ASN A 412 3.57 -14.03 -14.02
CA ASN A 412 3.88 -13.34 -15.28
C ASN A 412 3.08 -12.04 -15.47
N CYS A 413 3.04 -11.21 -14.41
CA CYS A 413 2.37 -9.92 -14.37
C CYS A 413 0.87 -9.96 -14.74
N THR A 414 0.16 -11.02 -14.34
CA THR A 414 -1.25 -11.23 -14.74
C THR A 414 -2.16 -10.06 -14.32
N VAL A 415 -2.03 -9.54 -13.10
CA VAL A 415 -2.83 -8.40 -12.64
C VAL A 415 -2.53 -7.14 -13.44
N ALA A 416 -1.24 -6.84 -13.68
CA ALA A 416 -0.87 -5.68 -14.49
C ALA A 416 -1.41 -5.81 -15.93
N ARG A 417 -1.34 -7.01 -16.52
CA ARG A 417 -1.91 -7.29 -17.85
C ARG A 417 -3.43 -7.07 -17.88
N MET A 418 -4.16 -7.60 -16.89
CA MET A 418 -5.62 -7.42 -16.77
C MET A 418 -6.01 -5.95 -16.72
N LEU A 419 -5.37 -5.18 -15.85
CA LEU A 419 -5.63 -3.76 -15.70
C LEU A 419 -5.29 -2.99 -16.97
N LEU A 420 -4.14 -3.28 -17.60
CA LEU A 420 -3.68 -2.56 -18.80
C LEU A 420 -4.56 -2.84 -20.02
N ILE A 421 -4.96 -4.10 -20.25
CA ILE A 421 -5.92 -4.48 -21.31
C ILE A 421 -7.21 -3.67 -21.17
N THR A 422 -7.74 -3.60 -19.95
CA THR A 422 -9.01 -2.91 -19.69
C THR A 422 -8.89 -1.40 -19.88
N LEU A 423 -7.81 -0.81 -19.36
CA LEU A 423 -7.55 0.63 -19.50
C LEU A 423 -7.31 1.05 -20.95
N ILE A 424 -6.63 0.23 -21.76
CA ILE A 424 -6.42 0.54 -23.19
C ILE A 424 -7.74 0.46 -23.95
N ARG A 425 -8.59 -0.53 -23.69
CA ARG A 425 -9.95 -0.60 -24.29
C ARG A 425 -10.75 0.65 -23.98
N GLN A 426 -10.75 1.08 -22.71
CA GLN A 426 -11.47 2.28 -22.25
C GLN A 426 -10.91 3.60 -22.82
N CYS A 427 -9.62 3.64 -23.21
CA CYS A 427 -8.96 4.87 -23.67
C CYS A 427 -8.63 4.88 -25.18
N SER A 428 -9.17 3.95 -25.96
CA SER A 428 -8.82 3.76 -27.39
C SER A 428 -8.99 5.01 -28.25
N ASP A 429 -9.96 5.88 -27.93
CA ASP A 429 -10.20 7.15 -28.64
C ASP A 429 -9.63 8.39 -27.92
N THR A 430 -9.06 8.23 -26.72
CA THR A 430 -8.64 9.37 -25.89
C THR A 430 -7.26 9.85 -26.29
N ARG A 431 -7.18 11.10 -26.75
CA ARG A 431 -5.91 11.76 -27.11
C ARG A 431 -5.71 12.97 -26.23
N GLU A 432 -4.63 12.98 -25.47
CA GLU A 432 -4.34 14.06 -24.54
C GLU A 432 -2.97 14.66 -24.87
N LYS A 433 -2.86 15.99 -24.76
CA LYS A 433 -1.54 16.64 -24.71
C LYS A 433 -0.87 16.22 -23.40
N ASP A 434 0.45 16.27 -23.35
CA ASP A 434 1.31 15.82 -22.23
C ASP A 434 1.12 16.60 -20.89
N LYS A 435 -0.03 17.22 -20.71
CA LYS A 435 -0.40 18.05 -19.55
C LYS A 435 -1.28 17.31 -18.52
N ILE A 436 -1.47 15.99 -18.65
CA ILE A 436 -2.26 15.17 -17.70
C ILE A 436 -1.83 15.42 -16.24
N PHE A 437 -0.53 15.70 -16.02
CA PHE A 437 0.05 15.99 -14.70
C PHE A 437 0.40 17.46 -14.45
N HIS A 438 0.30 18.34 -15.45
CA HIS A 438 0.82 19.71 -15.41
C HIS A 438 -0.24 20.82 -15.45
N GLU A 439 -1.53 20.53 -15.71
CA GLU A 439 -2.56 21.55 -15.57
C GLU A 439 -2.91 21.81 -14.09
N LYS A 440 -2.29 22.86 -13.53
CA LYS A 440 -2.80 23.62 -12.37
C LYS A 440 -4.10 24.37 -12.72
N LYS A 441 -5.07 23.73 -13.38
CA LYS A 441 -6.39 24.34 -13.54
C LYS A 441 -7.18 24.11 -12.26
N SER A 442 -7.20 25.16 -11.44
CA SER A 442 -8.18 25.38 -10.39
C SER A 442 -9.59 25.33 -11.01
N LEU A 443 -10.18 24.12 -11.13
CA LEU A 443 -11.64 24.04 -11.15
C LEU A 443 -12.09 24.49 -9.75
N LYS A 444 -12.49 25.75 -9.65
CA LYS A 444 -13.23 26.28 -8.50
C LYS A 444 -14.44 25.36 -8.27
N GLY A 445 -14.42 24.56 -7.21
CA GLY A 445 -15.57 23.74 -6.82
C GLY A 445 -15.28 22.42 -6.09
N SER A 446 -14.04 21.91 -6.05
CA SER A 446 -13.71 20.71 -5.26
C SER A 446 -12.84 21.07 -4.06
N SER A 447 -13.23 20.62 -2.86
CA SER A 447 -12.52 20.86 -1.58
C SER A 447 -11.03 20.55 -1.72
N GLU A 448 -10.20 21.57 -1.63
CA GLU A 448 -8.75 21.44 -1.49
C GLU A 448 -8.45 20.69 -0.17
N CYS A 449 -7.36 19.94 -0.11
CA CYS A 449 -7.01 19.22 1.11
C CYS A 449 -6.56 20.22 2.18
N GLU A 450 -7.41 20.48 3.17
CA GLU A 450 -7.15 21.38 4.31
C GLU A 450 -6.30 20.72 5.42
N GLY A 451 -5.85 19.48 5.23
CA GLY A 451 -5.09 18.74 6.23
C GLY A 451 -3.72 19.37 6.52
N PHE A 452 -3.28 19.31 7.78
CA PHE A 452 -1.96 19.82 8.18
C PHE A 452 -0.81 19.14 7.41
N LEU A 453 0.24 19.90 7.06
CA LEU A 453 1.36 19.50 6.18
C LEU A 453 0.97 19.19 4.72
N CYS A 454 -0.22 19.61 4.25
CA CYS A 454 -0.55 19.50 2.84
C CYS A 454 0.26 20.49 2.00
N ALA A 455 0.86 20.02 0.90
CA ALA A 455 1.61 20.86 -0.04
C ALA A 455 0.72 21.62 -1.05
N GLY A 456 -0.60 21.72 -0.81
CA GLY A 456 -1.55 22.50 -1.61
C GLY A 456 -1.85 21.99 -3.03
N ASP A 457 -1.05 21.09 -3.59
CA ASP A 457 -1.09 20.85 -5.04
C ASP A 457 -2.22 19.91 -5.52
N HIS A 458 -3.21 19.57 -4.69
CA HIS A 458 -4.12 18.48 -5.05
C HIS A 458 -5.55 18.52 -4.50
N LYS A 459 -6.48 18.31 -5.42
CA LYS A 459 -7.82 17.79 -5.17
C LYS A 459 -7.72 16.37 -4.58
N ASN A 460 -8.59 16.05 -3.62
CA ASN A 460 -8.90 14.66 -3.26
C ASN A 460 -9.61 14.00 -4.45
N ILE A 461 -8.86 13.70 -5.51
CA ILE A 461 -9.37 12.95 -6.66
C ILE A 461 -9.44 11.50 -6.22
N SER A 462 -10.53 11.17 -5.52
CA SER A 462 -10.99 9.81 -5.32
C SER A 462 -11.64 9.25 -6.59
N ASN A 463 -11.46 9.87 -7.77
CA ASN A 463 -11.77 9.23 -9.04
C ASN A 463 -10.80 9.66 -10.15
N PHE A 464 -9.74 8.88 -10.32
CA PHE A 464 -8.78 9.16 -11.38
C PHE A 464 -9.36 8.74 -12.72
N PRO A 465 -9.36 9.61 -13.74
CA PRO A 465 -9.93 9.27 -15.04
C PRO A 465 -9.10 8.14 -15.67
N PRO A 466 -9.72 7.23 -16.45
CA PRO A 466 -9.02 6.10 -17.08
C PRO A 466 -7.71 6.47 -17.82
N PRO A 467 -7.61 7.61 -18.54
CA PRO A 467 -6.36 8.07 -19.15
C PRO A 467 -5.20 8.26 -18.15
N MET A 468 -5.48 8.81 -16.97
CA MET A 468 -4.48 8.99 -15.91
C MET A 468 -4.06 7.63 -15.34
N CYS A 469 -5.02 6.71 -15.13
CA CYS A 469 -4.73 5.34 -14.71
C CYS A 469 -3.87 4.58 -15.73
N LEU A 470 -4.17 4.72 -17.03
CA LEU A 470 -3.41 4.13 -18.12
C LEU A 470 -1.98 4.66 -18.15
N TYR A 471 -1.80 5.99 -18.11
CA TYR A 471 -0.49 6.60 -18.03
C TYR A 471 0.30 6.08 -16.83
N SER A 472 -0.32 6.08 -15.64
CA SER A 472 0.37 5.72 -14.40
C SER A 472 0.76 4.25 -14.35
N LEU A 473 -0.11 3.35 -14.80
CA LEU A 473 0.22 1.92 -14.88
C LEU A 473 1.34 1.68 -15.89
N MET A 474 1.26 2.30 -17.07
CA MET A 474 2.31 2.20 -18.10
C MET A 474 3.66 2.73 -17.57
N TYR A 475 3.65 3.89 -16.89
CA TYR A 475 4.85 4.47 -16.28
C TYR A 475 5.48 3.53 -15.25
N VAL A 476 4.68 2.91 -14.37
CA VAL A 476 5.17 1.93 -13.39
C VAL A 476 5.73 0.69 -14.11
N SER A 477 5.05 0.17 -15.14
CA SER A 477 5.50 -1.01 -15.88
C SER A 477 6.84 -0.83 -16.59
N VAL A 478 7.12 0.36 -17.15
CA VAL A 478 8.38 0.61 -17.90
C VAL A 478 9.56 1.00 -17.00
N ASN A 479 9.29 1.45 -15.78
CA ASN A 479 10.31 1.77 -14.77
C ASN A 479 10.57 0.62 -13.78
N THR A 480 9.98 -0.56 -14.01
CA THR A 480 10.14 -1.76 -13.19
C THR A 480 10.59 -2.94 -14.08
N PRO A 481 11.07 -4.06 -13.53
CA PRO A 481 11.60 -5.17 -14.34
C PRO A 481 10.49 -6.06 -14.95
N MET A 482 9.28 -5.53 -15.14
CA MET A 482 8.19 -6.24 -15.80
C MET A 482 8.56 -6.50 -17.27
N ASN A 483 8.21 -7.69 -17.78
CA ASN A 483 8.46 -8.03 -19.17
C ASN A 483 7.41 -7.37 -20.08
N PRO A 484 7.81 -6.48 -21.02
CA PRO A 484 6.87 -5.82 -21.93
C PRO A 484 6.04 -6.79 -22.77
N MET A 485 6.57 -7.98 -23.10
CA MET A 485 5.85 -9.00 -23.86
C MET A 485 4.64 -9.57 -23.11
N ASP A 486 4.71 -9.63 -21.78
CA ASP A 486 3.67 -10.24 -20.95
C ASP A 486 2.57 -9.24 -20.55
N VAL A 487 2.87 -7.93 -20.62
CA VAL A 487 2.00 -6.85 -20.13
C VAL A 487 1.63 -5.87 -21.24
N ILE A 488 2.63 -5.20 -21.81
CA ILE A 488 2.45 -4.05 -22.71
C ILE A 488 1.88 -4.49 -24.06
N ILE A 489 2.50 -5.48 -24.70
CA ILE A 489 2.09 -5.93 -26.05
C ILE A 489 0.65 -6.49 -26.07
N PRO A 490 0.23 -7.37 -25.13
CA PRO A 490 -1.15 -7.84 -25.07
C PRO A 490 -2.16 -6.70 -24.85
N GLY A 491 -1.79 -5.69 -24.07
CA GLY A 491 -2.57 -4.48 -23.86
C GLY A 491 -2.73 -3.67 -25.14
N LEU A 492 -1.63 -3.34 -25.82
CA LEU A 492 -1.64 -2.53 -27.05
C LEU A 492 -2.46 -3.17 -28.17
N LYS A 493 -2.42 -4.51 -28.29
CA LYS A 493 -3.23 -5.26 -29.26
C LYS A 493 -4.75 -5.09 -29.09
N GLN A 494 -5.23 -4.53 -27.98
CA GLN A 494 -6.64 -4.21 -27.80
C GLN A 494 -7.08 -2.96 -28.56
N ASP A 495 -6.16 -2.03 -28.84
CA ASP A 495 -6.42 -0.87 -29.69
C ASP A 495 -6.03 -1.21 -31.12
N VAL A 496 -6.97 -1.22 -32.06
CA VAL A 496 -6.72 -1.57 -33.47
C VAL A 496 -5.74 -0.59 -34.13
N ASN A 497 -5.69 0.65 -33.65
CA ASN A 497 -4.91 1.74 -34.24
C ASN A 497 -3.60 2.03 -33.50
N TRP A 498 -3.20 1.21 -32.52
CA TRP A 498 -2.04 1.48 -31.67
C TRP A 498 -0.75 1.74 -32.47
N SER A 499 -0.56 1.02 -33.59
CA SER A 499 0.63 1.16 -34.44
C SER A 499 0.64 2.48 -35.21
N ASN A 500 -0.53 3.06 -35.52
CA ASN A 500 -0.61 4.30 -36.29
C ASN A 500 0.09 5.46 -35.57
N TYR A 501 0.11 5.45 -34.24
CA TYR A 501 0.81 6.45 -33.42
C TYR A 501 2.34 6.37 -33.51
N LEU A 502 2.88 5.26 -34.02
CA LEU A 502 4.32 5.00 -34.16
C LEU A 502 4.81 5.14 -35.61
N ASP A 503 3.96 5.59 -36.53
CA ASP A 503 4.37 5.88 -37.90
C ASP A 503 5.26 7.14 -37.96
N ARG A 504 6.22 7.18 -38.87
CA ARG A 504 7.14 8.33 -39.06
C ARG A 504 6.41 9.66 -39.20
N GLN A 505 5.18 9.67 -39.73
CA GLN A 505 4.38 10.88 -39.88
C GLN A 505 3.82 11.43 -38.55
N GLN A 506 3.96 10.72 -37.43
CA GLN A 506 3.39 11.09 -36.13
C GLN A 506 4.41 11.65 -35.13
N VAL A 507 5.70 11.78 -35.47
CA VAL A 507 6.74 12.27 -34.54
C VAL A 507 6.39 13.64 -33.94
N TRP A 508 5.89 14.55 -34.77
CA TRP A 508 5.50 15.91 -34.36
C TRP A 508 4.20 15.97 -33.55
N ASN A 509 3.35 14.94 -33.62
CA ASN A 509 2.03 14.97 -33.03
C ASN A 509 2.12 14.99 -31.49
N GLN A 510 1.71 16.10 -30.87
CA GLN A 510 1.68 16.27 -29.41
C GLN A 510 0.39 15.73 -28.76
N SER A 511 -0.59 15.30 -29.56
CA SER A 511 -1.83 14.67 -29.09
C SER A 511 -1.69 13.16 -29.22
N ARG A 512 -1.22 12.54 -28.13
CA ARG A 512 -0.80 11.14 -28.09
C ARG A 512 -1.69 10.38 -27.09
N PRO A 513 -1.83 9.05 -27.25
CA PRO A 513 -2.50 8.24 -26.26
C PRO A 513 -1.70 8.23 -24.93
N PRO A 514 -2.36 8.06 -23.77
CA PRO A 514 -1.70 8.18 -22.46
C PRO A 514 -0.53 7.22 -22.25
N TRP A 515 -0.60 6.01 -22.82
CA TRP A 515 0.48 5.03 -22.74
C TRP A 515 1.76 5.48 -23.46
N LEU A 516 1.63 6.25 -24.56
CA LEU A 516 2.77 6.74 -25.32
C LEU A 516 3.42 7.91 -24.58
N ASN A 517 2.63 8.82 -24.01
CA ASN A 517 3.15 9.89 -23.14
C ASN A 517 3.92 9.32 -21.94
N ALA A 518 3.44 8.21 -21.35
CA ALA A 518 4.15 7.54 -20.26
C ALA A 518 5.53 6.97 -20.64
N LEU A 519 5.75 6.62 -21.92
CA LEU A 519 7.05 6.20 -22.43
C LEU A 519 8.00 7.37 -22.68
N LEU A 520 7.47 8.54 -23.04
CA LEU A 520 8.26 9.70 -23.44
C LEU A 520 8.69 10.55 -22.24
N GLN A 521 7.84 10.67 -21.21
CA GLN A 521 8.13 11.52 -20.06
C GLN A 521 9.47 11.19 -19.35
N PRO A 522 9.85 9.91 -19.11
CA PRO A 522 11.14 9.61 -18.49
C PRO A 522 12.34 10.03 -19.34
N LEU A 523 12.19 10.13 -20.66
CA LEU A 523 13.25 10.53 -21.58
C LEU A 523 13.48 12.05 -21.57
N ARG A 524 12.52 12.85 -21.10
CA ARG A 524 12.61 14.31 -21.07
C ARG A 524 13.87 14.82 -20.35
N GLN A 525 14.23 14.20 -19.22
CA GLN A 525 15.45 14.55 -18.48
C GLN A 525 16.73 14.35 -19.30
N ILE A 526 16.70 13.42 -20.26
CA ILE A 526 17.80 13.15 -21.19
C ILE A 526 17.75 14.11 -22.38
N MET A 527 16.55 14.54 -22.80
CA MET A 527 16.37 15.44 -23.94
C MET A 527 16.75 16.89 -23.63
N ASP A 528 16.52 17.38 -22.42
CA ASP A 528 16.78 18.79 -22.09
C ASP A 528 18.26 19.19 -22.34
N PRO A 529 19.28 18.42 -21.89
CA PRO A 529 20.67 18.70 -22.24
C PRO A 529 20.95 18.63 -23.75
N VAL A 530 20.30 17.71 -24.48
CA VAL A 530 20.47 17.57 -25.93
C VAL A 530 19.94 18.81 -26.64
N VAL A 531 18.79 19.33 -26.20
CA VAL A 531 18.22 20.57 -26.75
C VAL A 531 19.18 21.75 -26.57
N GLU A 532 19.76 21.94 -25.38
CA GLU A 532 20.75 23.02 -25.17
C GLU A 532 21.97 22.89 -26.09
N ILE A 533 22.51 21.67 -26.23
CA ILE A 533 23.66 21.40 -27.11
C ILE A 533 23.34 21.74 -28.56
N LEU A 534 22.14 21.37 -29.04
CA LEU A 534 21.72 21.64 -30.41
C LEU A 534 21.51 23.13 -30.67
N LEU A 535 20.88 23.84 -29.73
CA LEU A 535 20.67 25.29 -29.84
C LEU A 535 21.99 26.05 -29.88
N GLU A 536 22.96 25.69 -29.03
CA GLU A 536 24.29 26.31 -29.04
C GLU A 536 25.08 25.96 -30.30
N ALA A 537 24.95 24.73 -30.82
CA ALA A 537 25.59 24.32 -32.07
C ALA A 537 25.09 25.14 -33.27
N VAL A 538 23.77 25.35 -33.39
CA VAL A 538 23.19 26.17 -34.46
C VAL A 538 23.61 27.64 -34.32
N LYS A 539 23.58 28.17 -33.10
CA LYS A 539 24.04 29.54 -32.80
C LYS A 539 25.51 29.78 -33.16
N THR A 540 26.36 28.76 -32.99
CA THR A 540 27.78 28.80 -33.36
C THR A 540 28.05 28.51 -34.85
N GLY A 541 27.00 28.34 -35.66
CA GLY A 541 27.07 28.24 -37.11
C GLY A 541 27.01 26.81 -37.66
N ALA A 542 26.63 25.80 -36.86
CA ALA A 542 26.40 24.45 -37.39
C ALA A 542 25.21 24.43 -38.35
N SER A 543 25.39 23.76 -39.49
CA SER A 543 24.27 23.50 -40.41
C SER A 543 23.25 22.55 -39.79
N ILE A 544 22.00 22.59 -40.26
CA ILE A 544 20.92 21.70 -39.82
C ILE A 544 21.33 20.21 -39.96
N TYR A 545 22.04 19.86 -41.03
CA TYR A 545 22.57 18.50 -41.23
C TYR A 545 23.56 18.10 -40.12
N GLN A 546 24.49 19.00 -39.78
CA GLN A 546 25.44 18.77 -38.68
C GLN A 546 24.72 18.69 -37.33
N ALA A 547 23.68 19.51 -37.12
CA ALA A 547 22.86 19.47 -35.92
C ALA A 547 22.10 18.14 -35.78
N MET A 548 21.52 17.59 -36.85
CA MET A 548 20.85 16.27 -36.81
C MET A 548 21.85 15.14 -36.55
N SER A 549 23.03 15.19 -37.17
CA SER A 549 24.14 14.27 -36.86
C SER A 549 24.56 14.37 -35.39
N LEU A 550 24.61 15.58 -34.83
CA LEU A 550 24.94 15.82 -33.43
C LEU A 550 23.85 15.28 -32.50
N ALA A 551 22.57 15.44 -32.86
CA ALA A 551 21.44 14.89 -32.10
C ALA A 551 21.55 13.37 -31.94
N LEU A 552 21.82 12.65 -33.04
CA LEU A 552 22.03 11.20 -33.02
C LEU A 552 23.27 10.80 -32.20
N ALA A 553 24.36 11.57 -32.29
CA ALA A 553 25.55 11.33 -31.48
C ALA A 553 25.25 11.52 -29.97
N CYS A 554 24.55 12.58 -29.60
CA CYS A 554 24.13 12.80 -28.21
C CYS A 554 23.21 11.69 -27.70
N ILE A 555 22.23 11.24 -28.49
CA ILE A 555 21.38 10.10 -28.13
C ILE A 555 22.22 8.83 -27.96
N THR A 556 23.22 8.60 -28.82
CA THR A 556 24.13 7.45 -28.73
C THR A 556 24.95 7.43 -27.44
N GLU A 557 25.34 8.58 -26.92
CA GLU A 557 26.07 8.65 -25.65
C GLU A 557 25.14 8.58 -24.43
N LEU A 558 23.90 9.11 -24.54
CA LEU A 558 23.00 9.27 -23.40
C LEU A 558 21.94 8.17 -23.24
N PHE A 559 21.73 7.29 -24.23
CA PHE A 559 20.67 6.26 -24.14
C PHE A 559 20.85 5.32 -22.93
N VAL A 560 22.06 5.17 -22.41
CA VAL A 560 22.37 4.36 -21.22
C VAL A 560 21.70 4.89 -19.95
N CYS A 561 21.29 6.17 -19.94
CA CYS A 561 20.54 6.79 -18.86
C CYS A 561 19.03 6.54 -18.96
N ALA A 562 18.54 6.00 -20.09
CA ALA A 562 17.12 5.72 -20.28
C ALA A 562 16.69 4.50 -19.43
N PRO A 563 15.47 4.52 -18.85
CA PRO A 563 14.91 3.35 -18.20
C PRO A 563 14.93 2.11 -19.10
N MET A 564 15.53 1.03 -18.60
CA MET A 564 15.68 -0.23 -19.34
C MET A 564 14.35 -0.77 -19.89
N GLY A 565 13.25 -0.62 -19.13
CA GLY A 565 11.93 -1.09 -19.56
C GLY A 565 11.40 -0.34 -20.79
N ILE A 566 11.79 0.92 -21.00
CA ILE A 566 11.44 1.68 -22.22
C ILE A 566 12.18 1.09 -23.43
N LEU A 567 13.48 0.84 -23.31
CA LEU A 567 14.27 0.27 -24.41
C LEU A 567 13.77 -1.14 -24.78
N ARG A 568 13.43 -1.96 -23.78
CA ARG A 568 12.83 -3.28 -23.99
C ARG A 568 11.44 -3.17 -24.62
N ALA A 569 10.59 -2.28 -24.12
CA ALA A 569 9.24 -2.09 -24.64
C ALA A 569 9.29 -1.66 -26.11
N ALA A 570 10.11 -0.67 -26.45
CA ALA A 570 10.31 -0.20 -27.82
C ALA A 570 10.82 -1.31 -28.75
N ASN A 571 11.79 -2.11 -28.31
CA ASN A 571 12.30 -3.25 -29.09
C ASN A 571 11.21 -4.31 -29.33
N MET A 572 10.42 -4.64 -28.30
CA MET A 572 9.33 -5.62 -28.42
C MET A 572 8.15 -5.09 -29.26
N MET A 573 7.85 -3.80 -29.18
CA MET A 573 6.90 -3.13 -30.07
C MET A 573 7.37 -3.23 -31.52
N ASN A 574 8.65 -2.95 -31.79
CA ASN A 574 9.23 -3.04 -33.13
C ASN A 574 9.05 -4.42 -33.76
N GLN A 575 9.16 -5.49 -32.97
CA GLN A 575 8.93 -6.87 -33.42
C GLN A 575 7.45 -7.21 -33.65
N SER A 576 6.53 -6.43 -33.05
CA SER A 576 5.08 -6.65 -33.10
C SER A 576 4.36 -5.68 -34.04
N ILE A 577 5.08 -4.78 -34.72
CA ILE A 577 4.48 -3.77 -35.59
C ILE A 577 3.91 -4.40 -36.87
N PRO A 578 2.69 -4.01 -37.29
CA PRO A 578 2.14 -4.43 -38.57
C PRO A 578 2.91 -3.86 -39.77
N ALA A 579 2.89 -4.59 -40.89
CA ALA A 579 3.60 -4.21 -42.13
C ALA A 579 3.19 -2.87 -42.76
N HIS A 580 2.05 -2.28 -42.36
CA HIS A 580 1.58 -0.99 -42.90
C HIS A 580 2.16 0.23 -42.18
N CYS A 581 2.72 0.04 -40.98
CA CYS A 581 3.27 1.12 -40.16
C CYS A 581 4.79 1.18 -40.35
N HIS A 582 5.32 2.37 -40.63
CA HIS A 582 6.74 2.57 -40.91
C HIS A 582 7.33 3.57 -39.91
N PRO A 583 7.89 3.10 -38.78
CA PRO A 583 8.56 3.97 -37.82
C PRO A 583 9.77 4.69 -38.43
N MET A 584 10.10 5.85 -37.88
CA MET A 584 11.29 6.62 -38.25
C MET A 584 12.56 5.76 -38.14
N GLY A 585 13.39 5.79 -39.18
CA GLY A 585 14.61 4.99 -39.29
C GLY A 585 14.37 3.47 -39.27
N GLY A 586 13.14 3.02 -39.53
CA GLY A 586 12.74 1.61 -39.44
C GLY A 586 12.76 1.05 -38.02
N SER A 587 12.72 1.90 -36.99
CA SER A 587 12.78 1.47 -35.60
C SER A 587 11.91 2.29 -34.66
N VAL A 588 11.09 1.61 -33.85
CA VAL A 588 10.32 2.23 -32.76
C VAL A 588 11.21 2.93 -31.74
N LEU A 589 12.44 2.44 -31.51
CA LEU A 589 13.38 3.08 -30.59
C LEU A 589 13.72 4.50 -31.06
N VAL A 590 14.06 4.64 -32.34
CA VAL A 590 14.40 5.94 -32.95
C VAL A 590 13.17 6.84 -32.93
N GLN A 591 12.01 6.32 -33.32
CA GLN A 591 10.73 7.03 -33.25
C GLN A 591 10.47 7.61 -31.85
N ILE A 592 10.66 6.82 -30.79
CA ILE A 592 10.42 7.25 -29.39
C ILE A 592 11.43 8.33 -28.97
N PHE A 593 12.72 8.15 -29.25
CA PHE A 593 13.73 9.15 -28.93
C PHE A 593 13.51 10.47 -29.66
N CYS A 594 13.22 10.41 -30.97
CA CYS A 594 12.92 11.59 -31.78
C CYS A 594 11.60 12.25 -31.36
N ALA A 595 10.56 11.49 -31.00
CA ALA A 595 9.31 12.05 -30.49
C ALA A 595 9.48 12.77 -29.14
N ALA A 596 10.35 12.26 -28.27
CA ALA A 596 10.70 12.92 -27.01
C ALA A 596 11.52 14.20 -27.25
N LEU A 597 12.54 14.14 -28.11
CA LEU A 597 13.36 15.31 -28.46
C LEU A 597 12.54 16.40 -29.14
N TYR A 598 11.63 16.02 -30.03
CA TYR A 598 10.69 16.92 -30.67
C TYR A 598 9.84 17.64 -29.61
N SER A 599 9.28 16.92 -28.64
CA SER A 599 8.48 17.52 -27.57
C SER A 599 9.28 18.53 -26.74
N SER A 600 10.54 18.23 -26.39
CA SER A 600 11.41 19.19 -25.69
C SER A 600 11.74 20.43 -26.54
N LEU A 601 12.03 20.27 -27.83
CA LEU A 601 12.27 21.40 -28.75
C LEU A 601 11.00 22.26 -28.92
N PHE A 602 9.85 21.60 -29.07
CA PHE A 602 8.56 22.27 -29.19
C PHE A 602 8.24 23.10 -27.94
N GLU A 603 8.54 22.61 -26.74
CA GLU A 603 8.38 23.41 -25.52
C GLU A 603 9.26 24.67 -25.50
N VAL A 604 10.50 24.59 -25.98
CA VAL A 604 11.37 25.77 -26.10
C VAL A 604 10.82 26.76 -27.12
N SER A 605 10.28 26.27 -28.25
CA SER A 605 9.68 27.12 -29.29
C SER A 605 8.47 27.94 -28.79
N LEU A 606 7.79 27.46 -27.74
CA LEU A 606 6.63 28.12 -27.15
C LEU A 606 6.96 29.18 -26.10
N ARG A 607 8.20 29.24 -25.59
CA ARG A 607 8.62 30.21 -24.57
C ARG A 607 9.02 31.52 -25.27
N ALA A 608 8.13 32.51 -25.28
CA ALA A 608 8.40 33.83 -25.85
C ALA A 608 9.68 34.48 -25.27
N PRO A 609 10.44 35.27 -26.04
CA PRO A 609 11.59 36.00 -25.51
C PRO A 609 11.14 37.05 -24.49
N GLU A 610 11.55 36.88 -23.23
CA GLU A 610 11.55 37.98 -22.27
C GLU A 610 12.64 38.98 -22.72
N SER A 611 12.24 40.24 -22.95
CA SER A 611 13.05 41.39 -23.41
C SER A 611 13.38 41.49 -24.91
N SER A 612 12.50 42.18 -25.64
CA SER A 612 12.93 43.28 -26.50
C SER A 612 11.96 44.44 -26.26
N ASP A 613 12.52 45.63 -26.06
CA ASP A 613 11.81 46.85 -25.72
C ASP A 613 10.65 47.11 -26.69
N LYS A 614 9.46 47.28 -26.12
CA LYS A 614 8.36 47.95 -26.81
C LYS A 614 8.66 49.45 -26.83
N SER A 615 9.49 49.88 -27.77
CA SER A 615 9.44 51.25 -28.29
C SER A 615 9.44 51.19 -29.81
N ASP A 616 8.39 51.79 -30.37
CA ASP A 616 8.18 52.15 -31.78
C ASP A 616 7.38 51.16 -32.64
N ILE A 617 6.07 51.16 -32.38
CA ILE A 617 5.05 50.84 -33.38
C ILE A 617 4.86 52.09 -34.25
N GLN A 618 5.36 52.07 -35.48
CA GLN A 618 4.73 52.79 -36.58
C GLN A 618 4.09 51.79 -37.53
N ASP A 619 2.78 51.95 -37.69
CA ASP A 619 1.90 51.22 -38.57
C ASP A 619 2.40 51.23 -40.03
N THR A 620 2.60 50.05 -40.61
CA THR A 620 2.43 49.85 -42.06
C THR A 620 1.82 48.46 -42.34
N PRO A 621 0.90 48.33 -43.31
CA PRO A 621 0.18 47.08 -43.54
C PRO A 621 1.07 46.02 -44.20
N ARG A 622 1.06 44.80 -43.67
CA ARG A 622 1.80 43.65 -44.20
C ARG A 622 1.31 43.25 -45.60
N SER A 623 2.07 43.58 -46.64
CA SER A 623 2.01 42.87 -47.91
C SER A 623 2.78 41.55 -47.82
N ILE A 624 2.18 40.51 -48.40
CA ILE A 624 2.68 39.14 -48.50
C ILE A 624 3.96 39.12 -49.35
N ALA A 625 4.89 38.26 -48.97
CA ALA A 625 6.16 37.91 -49.62
C ALA A 625 7.35 38.83 -49.33
N GLU A 626 8.04 38.57 -48.22
CA GLU A 626 9.48 38.79 -48.11
C GLU A 626 10.07 37.78 -47.10
N SER A 627 11.19 37.20 -47.50
CA SER A 627 11.93 36.13 -46.84
C SER A 627 12.28 36.43 -45.38
N PHE A 628 11.73 35.64 -44.45
CA PHE A 628 12.25 35.58 -43.08
C PHE A 628 13.67 35.01 -43.14
N SER A 629 14.68 35.85 -42.94
CA SER A 629 16.04 35.38 -42.68
C SER A 629 16.04 34.61 -41.37
N PHE A 630 16.41 33.33 -41.42
CA PHE A 630 16.65 32.53 -40.21
C PHE A 630 17.72 33.23 -39.38
N ASP A 631 17.36 33.69 -38.18
CA ASP A 631 18.29 34.27 -37.22
C ASP A 631 18.74 33.17 -36.24
N PRO A 632 19.99 32.67 -36.32
CA PRO A 632 20.51 31.65 -35.42
C PRO A 632 20.61 32.12 -33.96
N SER A 633 20.46 33.42 -33.69
CA SER A 633 20.43 33.97 -32.33
C SER A 633 19.03 33.92 -31.70
N ASP A 634 17.97 33.77 -32.50
CA ASP A 634 16.62 33.53 -32.01
C ASP A 634 16.47 32.05 -31.63
N ARG A 635 16.40 31.82 -30.31
CA ARG A 635 16.27 30.49 -29.70
C ARG A 635 14.95 29.81 -30.08
N CYS A 636 13.86 30.55 -30.26
CA CYS A 636 12.55 29.99 -30.62
C CYS A 636 12.51 29.57 -32.09
N ALA A 637 13.02 30.42 -32.98
CA ALA A 637 13.16 30.12 -34.40
C ALA A 637 14.12 28.93 -34.63
N SER A 638 15.25 28.90 -33.92
CA SER A 638 16.20 27.80 -33.95
C SER A 638 15.59 26.48 -33.46
N ALA A 639 14.84 26.51 -32.35
CA ALA A 639 14.13 25.33 -31.84
C ALA A 639 13.09 24.80 -32.84
N THR A 640 12.37 25.69 -33.51
CA THR A 640 11.37 25.32 -34.53
C THR A 640 12.03 24.66 -35.74
N ALA A 641 13.09 25.28 -36.29
CA ALA A 641 13.83 24.73 -37.43
C ALA A 641 14.45 23.36 -37.11
N LEU A 642 14.99 23.19 -35.89
CA LEU A 642 15.51 21.91 -35.42
C LEU A 642 14.41 20.84 -35.27
N ALA A 643 13.22 21.22 -34.77
CA ALA A 643 12.10 20.30 -34.60
C ALA A 643 11.54 19.82 -35.95
N GLU A 644 11.46 20.71 -36.95
CA GLU A 644 11.06 20.36 -38.32
C GLU A 644 12.09 19.44 -38.99
N ALA A 645 13.39 19.77 -38.85
CA ALA A 645 14.47 18.95 -39.38
C ALA A 645 14.49 17.52 -38.79
N LEU A 646 14.18 17.40 -37.49
CA LEU A 646 14.11 16.12 -36.80
C LEU A 646 13.05 15.18 -37.39
N CYS A 647 11.94 15.72 -37.90
CA CYS A 647 10.89 14.94 -38.55
C CYS A 647 11.34 14.30 -39.87
N SER A 648 12.46 14.77 -40.42
CA SER A 648 13.01 14.35 -41.72
C SER A 648 14.40 13.70 -41.58
N ILE A 649 14.77 13.24 -40.37
CA ILE A 649 16.13 12.77 -40.06
C ILE A 649 16.54 11.51 -40.83
N ASP A 650 15.59 10.68 -41.23
CA ASP A 650 15.79 9.44 -41.99
C ASP A 650 15.50 9.61 -43.50
N GLU A 651 15.13 10.83 -43.93
CA GLU A 651 14.89 11.12 -45.35
C GLU A 651 16.18 11.09 -46.17
N ASP A 652 16.05 10.64 -47.42
CA ASP A 652 17.14 10.50 -48.40
C ASP A 652 18.32 9.63 -47.92
N ASN A 653 18.13 8.80 -46.90
CA ASN A 653 19.17 7.97 -46.28
C ASN A 653 20.40 8.75 -45.74
N LYS A 654 20.22 10.04 -45.43
CA LYS A 654 21.31 10.94 -45.00
C LYS A 654 22.01 10.48 -43.71
N HIS A 655 21.25 9.98 -42.74
CA HIS A 655 21.77 9.55 -41.43
C HIS A 655 21.65 8.03 -41.18
N THR A 656 21.32 7.23 -42.20
CA THR A 656 21.01 5.79 -42.05
C THR A 656 22.13 4.99 -41.36
N HIS A 657 23.40 5.26 -41.68
CA HIS A 657 24.52 4.56 -41.05
C HIS A 657 24.66 4.88 -39.54
N GLN A 658 24.42 6.14 -39.15
CA GLN A 658 24.45 6.55 -37.74
C GLN A 658 23.30 5.91 -36.97
N ILE A 659 22.11 5.88 -37.56
CA ILE A 659 20.93 5.20 -36.99
C ILE A 659 21.20 3.70 -36.80
N GLN A 660 21.74 3.01 -37.81
CA GLN A 660 22.07 1.59 -37.70
C GLN A 660 23.13 1.31 -36.62
N SER A 661 24.14 2.18 -36.50
CA SER A 661 25.16 2.09 -35.46
C SER A 661 24.56 2.23 -34.06
N LEU A 662 23.72 3.26 -33.85
CA LEU A 662 22.97 3.48 -32.60
C LEU A 662 22.14 2.25 -32.22
N LEU A 663 21.34 1.74 -33.16
CA LEU A 663 20.50 0.56 -32.94
C LEU A 663 21.34 -0.68 -32.60
N GLY A 664 22.46 -0.89 -33.28
CA GLY A 664 23.39 -1.97 -32.98
C GLY A 664 23.98 -1.89 -31.57
N LEU A 665 24.28 -0.68 -31.08
CA LEU A 665 24.75 -0.46 -29.71
C LEU A 665 23.65 -0.71 -28.68
N ILE A 666 22.45 -0.19 -28.90
CA ILE A 666 21.30 -0.40 -28.01
C ILE A 666 20.95 -1.88 -27.90
N HIS A 667 20.85 -2.61 -29.02
CA HIS A 667 20.54 -4.04 -28.98
C HIS A 667 21.58 -4.84 -28.20
N LYS A 668 22.88 -4.59 -28.44
CA LYS A 668 23.97 -5.21 -27.66
C LYS A 668 23.88 -4.88 -26.17
N TRP A 669 23.44 -3.67 -25.82
CA TRP A 669 23.26 -3.27 -24.43
C TRP A 669 22.07 -3.97 -23.76
N ILE A 670 20.93 -4.08 -24.46
CA ILE A 670 19.75 -4.82 -24.00
C ILE A 670 20.12 -6.30 -23.75
N GLU A 671 20.83 -6.94 -24.70
CA GLU A 671 21.28 -8.33 -24.59
C GLU A 671 22.23 -8.55 -23.41
N LYS A 672 23.19 -7.64 -23.18
CA LYS A 672 24.12 -7.72 -22.04
C LYS A 672 23.43 -7.62 -20.68
N GLN A 673 22.30 -6.94 -20.62
CA GLN A 673 21.55 -6.67 -19.39
C GLN A 673 20.31 -7.57 -19.24
N ASP A 674 20.17 -8.61 -20.08
CA ASP A 674 19.03 -9.51 -20.01
C ASP A 674 18.94 -10.16 -18.60
N PRO A 675 17.84 -9.96 -17.86
CA PRO A 675 17.76 -10.29 -16.45
C PRO A 675 17.36 -11.76 -16.22
N SER A 676 17.16 -12.55 -17.29
CA SER A 676 16.63 -13.91 -17.25
C SER A 676 17.36 -14.85 -16.27
N PRO A 677 18.68 -14.72 -15.97
CA PRO A 677 19.36 -15.50 -14.93
C PRO A 677 19.45 -14.77 -13.58
N ARG A 678 19.49 -13.42 -13.57
CA ARG A 678 19.69 -12.60 -12.36
C ARG A 678 18.41 -12.45 -11.54
N LEU A 679 17.26 -12.27 -12.17
CA LEU A 679 15.98 -12.10 -11.47
C LEU A 679 15.59 -13.37 -10.67
N LYS A 680 15.80 -14.55 -11.28
CA LYS A 680 15.62 -15.86 -10.62
C LYS A 680 16.58 -16.09 -9.45
N LYS A 681 17.78 -15.48 -9.49
CA LYS A 681 18.78 -15.54 -8.41
C LYS A 681 18.55 -14.47 -7.32
N LEU A 682 17.86 -13.37 -7.63
CA LEU A 682 17.58 -12.29 -6.68
C LEU A 682 16.34 -12.53 -5.84
N ASP A 683 15.35 -13.29 -6.34
CA ASP A 683 14.17 -13.70 -5.56
C ASP A 683 14.51 -14.45 -4.26
N THR A 684 15.75 -14.96 -4.13
CA THR A 684 16.23 -15.69 -2.95
C THR A 684 17.02 -14.84 -1.94
N VAL A 685 17.56 -13.67 -2.29
CA VAL A 685 18.57 -12.98 -1.43
C VAL A 685 18.29 -11.48 -1.17
N PHE A 686 17.65 -10.73 -2.08
CA PHE A 686 17.32 -9.31 -1.86
C PHE A 686 15.95 -8.98 -2.47
N SER A 687 15.11 -8.22 -1.75
CA SER A 687 13.83 -7.73 -2.28
C SER A 687 14.10 -6.61 -3.29
N TRP A 688 14.49 -6.98 -4.52
CA TRP A 688 14.70 -6.04 -5.63
C TRP A 688 13.53 -5.05 -5.79
N LYS A 689 12.33 -5.47 -5.39
CA LYS A 689 11.09 -4.69 -5.37
C LYS A 689 11.23 -3.42 -4.54
N GLU A 690 11.91 -3.45 -3.40
CA GLU A 690 12.15 -2.26 -2.56
C GLU A 690 12.98 -1.22 -3.32
N THR A 691 14.03 -1.64 -4.03
CA THR A 691 14.89 -0.73 -4.79
C THR A 691 14.13 0.00 -5.90
N TYR A 692 13.28 -0.70 -6.67
CA TYR A 692 12.49 -0.04 -7.73
C TYR A 692 11.38 0.85 -7.16
N VAL A 693 10.77 0.44 -6.04
CA VAL A 693 9.81 1.29 -5.32
C VAL A 693 10.49 2.57 -4.85
N ASP A 694 11.67 2.49 -4.25
CA ASP A 694 12.44 3.66 -3.82
C ASP A 694 12.76 4.58 -5.02
N GLN A 695 13.23 4.01 -6.14
CA GLN A 695 13.47 4.75 -7.39
C GLN A 695 12.24 5.51 -7.88
N LEU A 696 11.07 4.85 -7.90
CA LEU A 696 9.81 5.50 -8.27
C LEU A 696 9.44 6.61 -7.29
N LEU A 697 9.59 6.36 -5.98
CA LEU A 697 9.27 7.32 -4.93
C LEU A 697 10.19 8.55 -4.91
N PHE A 698 11.39 8.49 -5.49
CA PHE A 698 12.25 9.68 -5.63
C PHE A 698 11.67 10.71 -6.61
N THR A 699 10.93 10.27 -7.63
CA THR A 699 10.33 11.15 -8.65
C THR A 699 8.90 11.54 -8.29
N GLU A 700 8.48 12.77 -8.61
CA GLU A 700 7.10 13.19 -8.40
C GLU A 700 6.10 12.41 -9.26
N THR A 701 6.44 12.18 -10.52
CA THR A 701 5.68 11.34 -11.46
C THR A 701 5.54 9.91 -10.96
N GLY A 702 6.60 9.32 -10.40
CA GLY A 702 6.57 7.98 -9.82
C GLY A 702 5.71 7.91 -8.56
N ARG A 703 5.83 8.86 -7.62
CA ARG A 703 4.94 8.96 -6.44
C ARG A 703 3.47 9.06 -6.82
N ARG A 704 3.14 9.95 -7.76
CA ARG A 704 1.77 10.13 -8.27
C ARG A 704 1.29 8.84 -8.95
N SER A 705 2.11 8.21 -9.79
CA SER A 705 1.73 7.01 -10.53
C SER A 705 1.48 5.81 -9.63
N LEU A 706 2.33 5.57 -8.62
CA LEU A 706 2.11 4.51 -7.63
C LEU A 706 0.77 4.68 -6.91
N LYS A 707 0.43 5.91 -6.51
CA LYS A 707 -0.85 6.22 -5.87
C LYS A 707 -2.03 5.95 -6.79
N VAL A 708 -2.00 6.44 -8.04
CA VAL A 708 -3.08 6.22 -9.00
C VAL A 708 -3.29 4.72 -9.24
N VAL A 709 -2.21 3.98 -9.45
CA VAL A 709 -2.27 2.52 -9.68
C VAL A 709 -2.81 1.77 -8.46
N HIS A 710 -2.40 2.16 -7.25
CA HIS A 710 -2.92 1.59 -6.01
C HIS A 710 -4.43 1.79 -5.88
N GLU A 711 -4.91 3.03 -6.01
CA GLU A 711 -6.34 3.36 -5.90
C GLU A 711 -7.18 2.68 -6.98
N TYR A 712 -6.66 2.58 -8.20
CA TYR A 712 -7.34 1.86 -9.28
C TYR A 712 -7.42 0.36 -9.01
N LEU A 713 -6.32 -0.25 -8.53
CA LEU A 713 -6.30 -1.67 -8.17
C LEU A 713 -7.26 -1.98 -7.01
N LEU A 714 -7.37 -1.10 -6.00
CA LEU A 714 -8.31 -1.31 -4.89
C LEU A 714 -9.77 -1.34 -5.37
N ARG A 715 -10.15 -0.47 -6.32
CA ARG A 715 -11.51 -0.47 -6.92
C ARG A 715 -11.74 -1.68 -7.79
N ALA A 716 -10.76 -2.01 -8.63
CA ALA A 716 -10.82 -3.17 -9.49
C ALA A 716 -10.63 -4.48 -8.71
N SER A 717 -10.36 -4.45 -7.40
CA SER A 717 -9.90 -5.64 -6.65
C SER A 717 -10.92 -6.77 -6.65
N ASP A 718 -12.21 -6.50 -6.47
CA ASP A 718 -13.25 -7.54 -6.51
C ASP A 718 -13.38 -8.15 -7.92
N TRP A 719 -13.26 -7.33 -8.97
CA TRP A 719 -13.19 -7.79 -10.36
C TRP A 719 -11.94 -8.62 -10.64
N VAL A 720 -10.77 -8.18 -10.17
CA VAL A 720 -9.51 -8.92 -10.28
C VAL A 720 -9.63 -10.27 -9.58
N LEU A 721 -10.11 -10.28 -8.33
CA LEU A 721 -10.29 -11.50 -7.53
C LEU A 721 -11.26 -12.47 -8.20
N LYS A 722 -12.37 -11.98 -8.78
CA LYS A 722 -13.33 -12.82 -9.52
C LYS A 722 -12.67 -13.48 -10.73
N ASN A 723 -11.98 -12.71 -11.57
CA ASN A 723 -11.31 -13.23 -12.77
C ASN A 723 -10.16 -14.20 -12.44
N LEU A 724 -9.40 -13.93 -11.37
CA LEU A 724 -8.36 -14.85 -10.90
C LEU A 724 -8.92 -16.19 -10.40
N LYS A 725 -10.12 -16.20 -9.82
CA LYS A 725 -10.81 -17.42 -9.37
C LYS A 725 -11.37 -18.23 -10.54
N ASP A 726 -11.95 -17.57 -11.54
CA ASP A 726 -12.54 -18.22 -12.71
C ASP A 726 -11.48 -18.79 -13.67
N GLY A 727 -10.22 -18.34 -13.56
CA GLY A 727 -9.11 -18.82 -14.40
C GLY A 727 -9.25 -18.52 -15.89
N LYS A 728 -10.12 -17.56 -16.26
CA LYS A 728 -10.37 -17.19 -17.65
C LYS A 728 -9.25 -16.29 -18.19
N GLU A 729 -8.82 -16.55 -19.42
CA GLU A 729 -7.88 -15.67 -20.16
C GLU A 729 -8.56 -14.48 -20.83
N VAL A 730 -9.88 -14.57 -21.05
CA VAL A 730 -10.71 -13.48 -21.57
C VAL A 730 -11.43 -12.83 -20.38
N PHE A 731 -11.15 -11.55 -20.17
CA PHE A 731 -11.67 -10.79 -19.05
C PHE A 731 -12.95 -10.07 -19.45
N ASP A 732 -13.99 -10.16 -18.62
CA ASP A 732 -15.15 -9.29 -18.75
C ASP A 732 -14.70 -7.84 -18.54
N ASP A 733 -15.23 -6.89 -19.32
CA ASP A 733 -14.86 -5.48 -19.17
C ASP A 733 -15.21 -4.99 -17.77
N PHE A 734 -14.20 -4.44 -17.07
CA PHE A 734 -14.45 -3.66 -15.86
C PHE A 734 -15.16 -2.37 -16.28
N THR A 735 -16.47 -2.33 -16.12
CA THR A 735 -17.25 -1.09 -16.28
C THR A 735 -17.24 -0.36 -14.95
N ASP A 736 -16.48 0.73 -14.86
CA ASP A 736 -16.56 1.68 -13.75
C ASP A 736 -17.87 2.48 -13.89
N SER A 737 -19.00 1.79 -13.74
CA SER A 737 -20.33 2.35 -13.97
C SER A 737 -20.81 3.13 -12.75
N SER A 738 -20.10 4.19 -12.37
CA SER A 738 -20.63 5.16 -11.41
C SER A 738 -19.75 6.40 -11.25
N ASP A 739 -20.32 7.55 -11.60
CA ASP A 739 -20.02 8.87 -10.99
C ASP A 739 -20.30 8.90 -9.47
N VAL A 740 -20.66 7.76 -8.88
CA VAL A 740 -20.92 7.53 -7.48
C VAL A 740 -19.75 6.72 -6.92
N PHE A 741 -18.98 7.37 -6.06
CA PHE A 741 -18.03 6.77 -5.14
C PHE A 741 -18.59 5.42 -4.63
N ILE A 742 -17.92 4.30 -4.90
CA ILE A 742 -18.12 3.07 -4.14
C ILE A 742 -17.12 3.15 -2.99
N PRO A 743 -17.50 3.61 -1.78
CA PRO A 743 -16.62 3.45 -0.64
C PRO A 743 -16.29 1.97 -0.49
N SER A 744 -15.11 1.69 0.07
CA SER A 744 -14.94 0.49 0.89
C SER A 744 -16.20 0.33 1.75
N LYS A 745 -16.87 -0.84 1.67
CA LYS A 745 -18.12 -1.14 2.38
C LYS A 745 -18.21 -0.41 3.73
N PRO A 746 -19.31 0.32 4.01
CA PRO A 746 -19.39 1.19 5.18
C PRO A 746 -19.11 0.40 6.47
N LEU A 747 -18.63 1.07 7.52
CA LEU A 747 -18.23 0.42 8.78
C LEU A 747 -19.33 -0.51 9.31
N THR A 748 -20.58 -0.04 9.30
CA THR A 748 -21.73 -0.85 9.71
C THR A 748 -21.88 -2.11 8.87
N TYR A 749 -21.62 -2.07 7.56
CA TYR A 749 -21.67 -3.27 6.72
C TYR A 749 -20.58 -4.27 7.10
N ILE A 750 -19.32 -3.85 7.20
CA ILE A 750 -18.19 -4.76 7.54
C ILE A 750 -18.27 -5.30 8.98
N MET A 751 -18.98 -4.60 9.86
CA MET A 751 -19.28 -5.07 11.21
C MET A 751 -20.26 -6.26 11.19
N PHE A 752 -21.24 -6.26 10.27
CA PHE A 752 -22.27 -7.31 10.19
C PHE A 752 -22.09 -8.30 9.05
N HIS A 753 -21.02 -8.18 8.24
CA HIS A 753 -20.75 -9.05 7.10
C HIS A 753 -19.27 -9.47 7.05
N ILE A 754 -19.03 -10.69 6.57
CA ILE A 754 -17.71 -11.16 6.16
C ILE A 754 -17.73 -11.30 4.63
N ASP A 755 -16.89 -10.51 3.96
CA ASP A 755 -17.00 -10.21 2.54
C ASP A 755 -18.41 -9.70 2.17
N ASP A 756 -19.25 -10.54 1.56
CA ASP A 756 -20.64 -10.24 1.18
C ASP A 756 -21.66 -11.15 1.86
N THR A 757 -21.19 -12.00 2.79
CA THR A 757 -22.06 -12.91 3.54
C THR A 757 -22.41 -12.27 4.89
N PRO A 758 -23.69 -12.17 5.26
CA PRO A 758 -24.10 -11.78 6.60
C PRO A 758 -23.40 -12.63 7.66
N PHE A 759 -22.98 -12.01 8.77
CA PHE A 759 -22.17 -12.67 9.80
C PHE A 759 -22.85 -13.89 10.41
N ASP A 760 -24.17 -13.82 10.61
CA ASP A 760 -25.01 -14.92 11.09
C ASP A 760 -25.02 -16.12 10.14
N GLN A 761 -25.07 -15.88 8.82
CA GLN A 761 -25.03 -16.93 7.79
C GLN A 761 -23.62 -17.47 7.51
N PHE A 762 -22.61 -16.63 7.67
CA PHE A 762 -21.23 -17.01 7.37
C PHE A 762 -20.71 -18.10 8.33
N LEU A 763 -21.22 -18.10 9.56
CA LEU A 763 -20.73 -18.86 10.70
C LEU A 763 -21.56 -20.13 11.03
N THR A 764 -22.55 -20.48 10.20
CA THR A 764 -23.33 -21.73 10.32
C THR A 764 -22.72 -22.92 9.57
N ASN A 765 -21.60 -22.72 8.86
CA ASN A 765 -21.01 -23.69 7.92
C ASN A 765 -20.21 -24.83 8.56
N PHE A 766 -20.18 -24.95 9.89
CA PHE A 766 -19.50 -26.03 10.61
C PHE A 766 -19.92 -27.44 10.11
N ASN A 767 -21.21 -27.60 9.79
CA ASN A 767 -21.77 -28.87 9.32
C ASN A 767 -21.42 -29.19 7.86
N GLU A 768 -21.03 -28.20 7.06
CA GLU A 768 -20.66 -28.36 5.65
C GLU A 768 -19.16 -28.62 5.46
N ALA A 769 -18.37 -28.57 6.53
CA ALA A 769 -16.94 -28.80 6.47
C ALA A 769 -16.59 -30.23 6.05
N ASN A 770 -15.61 -30.37 5.15
CA ASN A 770 -15.08 -31.68 4.75
C ASN A 770 -14.12 -32.24 5.81
N TRP A 771 -14.67 -32.62 6.96
CA TRP A 771 -13.94 -33.19 8.09
C TRP A 771 -13.01 -34.35 7.70
N HIS A 772 -13.36 -35.13 6.67
CA HIS A 772 -12.57 -36.27 6.23
C HIS A 772 -11.23 -35.83 5.63
N ALA A 773 -11.24 -34.82 4.75
CA ALA A 773 -10.02 -34.25 4.19
C ALA A 773 -9.19 -33.55 5.28
N ILE A 774 -9.86 -32.88 6.22
CA ILE A 774 -9.18 -32.09 7.25
C ILE A 774 -8.42 -32.98 8.25
N LEU A 775 -9.03 -34.09 8.69
CA LEU A 775 -8.42 -35.04 9.63
C LEU A 775 -7.24 -35.82 9.04
N LYS A 776 -7.04 -35.75 7.72
CA LYS A 776 -5.87 -36.32 7.05
C LYS A 776 -4.70 -35.35 6.95
N MET A 777 -4.84 -34.11 7.43
CA MET A 777 -3.76 -33.13 7.35
C MET A 777 -2.69 -33.37 8.43
N PRO A 778 -1.39 -33.24 8.11
CA PRO A 778 -0.31 -33.36 9.09
C PRO A 778 -0.25 -32.14 10.00
N LEU A 779 -0.37 -32.36 11.32
CA LEU A 779 -0.45 -31.30 12.33
C LEU A 779 0.66 -31.34 13.39
N SER A 780 1.58 -32.32 13.33
CA SER A 780 2.60 -32.56 14.37
C SER A 780 2.02 -32.78 15.77
N VAL A 781 0.86 -33.43 15.90
CA VAL A 781 0.23 -33.71 17.20
C VAL A 781 0.83 -34.99 17.80
N THR A 782 1.01 -35.06 19.11
CA THR A 782 1.47 -36.30 19.77
C THR A 782 0.31 -37.26 20.01
N LEU A 783 0.59 -38.57 19.98
CA LEU A 783 -0.42 -39.61 20.25
C LEU A 783 -1.09 -39.47 21.63
N GLU A 784 -0.33 -39.04 22.64
CA GLU A 784 -0.85 -38.76 23.98
C GLU A 784 -1.86 -37.62 23.96
N ARG A 785 -1.55 -36.56 23.22
CA ARG A 785 -2.46 -35.43 23.04
C ARG A 785 -3.73 -35.83 22.29
N VAL A 786 -3.62 -36.64 21.25
CA VAL A 786 -4.80 -37.22 20.56
C VAL A 786 -5.71 -37.94 21.56
N THR A 787 -5.13 -38.87 22.31
CA THR A 787 -5.88 -39.72 23.25
C THR A 787 -6.54 -38.90 24.35
N SER A 788 -5.81 -37.97 24.96
CA SER A 788 -6.31 -37.10 26.04
C SER A 788 -7.47 -36.20 25.61
N GLN A 789 -7.46 -35.70 24.37
CA GLN A 789 -8.53 -34.86 23.84
C GLN A 789 -9.77 -35.67 23.43
N ILE A 790 -9.62 -36.89 22.89
CA ILE A 790 -10.76 -37.71 22.50
C ILE A 790 -11.55 -38.21 23.73
N ILE A 791 -10.87 -38.62 24.80
CA ILE A 791 -11.53 -39.19 25.99
C ILE A 791 -12.46 -38.19 26.69
N ILE A 792 -12.19 -36.89 26.59
CA ILE A 792 -12.96 -35.85 27.29
C ILE A 792 -14.24 -35.42 26.57
N ARG A 793 -14.53 -36.00 25.39
CA ARG A 793 -15.74 -35.76 24.61
C ARG A 793 -17.02 -36.12 25.40
N PRO A 794 -18.08 -35.30 25.34
CA PRO A 794 -19.33 -35.58 26.06
C PRO A 794 -19.97 -36.90 25.64
N GLU A 795 -19.86 -37.27 24.37
CA GLU A 795 -20.42 -38.52 23.82
C GLU A 795 -19.77 -39.76 24.46
N LEU A 796 -18.48 -39.69 24.84
CA LEU A 796 -17.76 -40.79 25.48
C LEU A 796 -17.97 -40.87 27.00
N LYS A 797 -18.42 -39.78 27.63
CA LYS A 797 -18.72 -39.71 29.06
C LYS A 797 -20.11 -40.27 29.37
N ASN A 798 -21.11 -39.86 28.58
CA ASN A 798 -22.52 -40.23 28.81
C ASN A 798 -23.09 -40.98 27.60
N PRO A 799 -22.58 -42.19 27.28
CA PRO A 799 -22.99 -42.93 26.08
C PRO A 799 -24.44 -43.43 26.13
N GLU A 800 -25.10 -43.37 27.29
CA GLU A 800 -26.50 -43.80 27.48
C GLU A 800 -27.50 -42.84 26.83
N ASN A 801 -27.13 -41.58 26.64
CA ASN A 801 -27.98 -40.55 26.03
C ASN A 801 -27.86 -40.51 24.49
N LEU A 802 -27.11 -41.44 23.90
CA LEU A 802 -26.87 -41.52 22.46
C LEU A 802 -27.82 -42.52 21.78
N SER A 803 -27.95 -42.40 20.45
CA SER A 803 -28.59 -43.44 19.64
C SER A 803 -27.82 -44.77 19.73
N HIS A 804 -28.48 -45.90 19.48
CA HIS A 804 -27.83 -47.22 19.56
C HIS A 804 -26.56 -47.30 18.71
N ALA A 805 -26.62 -46.81 17.47
CA ALA A 805 -25.48 -46.80 16.55
C ALA A 805 -24.33 -45.90 17.06
N ASP A 806 -24.64 -44.71 17.57
CA ASP A 806 -23.61 -43.79 18.07
C ASP A 806 -23.00 -44.27 19.39
N LYS A 807 -23.78 -44.99 20.21
CA LYS A 807 -23.31 -45.62 21.45
C LYS A 807 -22.25 -46.68 21.18
N GLU A 808 -22.46 -47.56 20.20
CA GLU A 808 -21.47 -48.56 19.80
C GLU A 808 -20.17 -47.91 19.32
N VAL A 809 -20.30 -46.87 18.49
CA VAL A 809 -19.15 -46.12 17.98
C VAL A 809 -18.38 -45.43 19.12
N ALA A 810 -19.08 -44.78 20.06
CA ALA A 810 -18.46 -44.12 21.20
C ALA A 810 -17.67 -45.10 22.08
N LEU A 811 -18.23 -46.29 22.35
CA LEU A 811 -17.56 -47.33 23.12
C LEU A 811 -16.34 -47.90 22.39
N ALA A 812 -16.44 -48.10 21.08
CA ALA A 812 -15.31 -48.56 20.26
C ALA A 812 -14.14 -47.56 20.28
N ILE A 813 -14.41 -46.26 20.10
CA ILE A 813 -13.38 -45.21 20.20
C ILE A 813 -12.79 -45.17 21.61
N LYS A 814 -13.62 -45.30 22.66
CA LYS A 814 -13.16 -45.32 24.06
C LYS A 814 -12.17 -46.46 24.31
N ASN A 815 -12.47 -47.66 23.82
CA ASN A 815 -11.60 -48.83 23.95
C ASN A 815 -10.27 -48.64 23.20
N LEU A 816 -10.29 -48.07 21.98
CA LEU A 816 -9.05 -47.73 21.25
C LEU A 816 -8.16 -46.78 22.06
N CYS A 817 -8.74 -45.76 22.68
CA CYS A 817 -8.00 -44.81 23.51
C CYS A 817 -7.41 -45.44 24.79
N ILE A 818 -8.09 -46.43 25.39
CA ILE A 818 -7.59 -47.15 26.57
C ILE A 818 -6.45 -48.10 26.17
N ASN A 819 -6.60 -48.83 25.06
CA ASN A 819 -5.61 -49.78 24.57
C ASN A 819 -4.30 -49.07 24.18
N ALA A 820 -4.37 -47.91 23.53
CA ALA A 820 -3.21 -47.10 23.19
C ALA A 820 -2.45 -46.59 24.43
N LYS A 821 -3.13 -46.40 25.58
CA LYS A 821 -2.44 -46.08 26.85
C LYS A 821 -1.73 -47.30 27.45
N SER A 822 -2.32 -48.49 27.34
CA SER A 822 -1.75 -49.72 27.91
C SER A 822 -0.52 -50.26 27.17
N GLN A 823 -0.41 -50.05 25.85
CA GLN A 823 0.77 -50.48 25.08
C GLN A 823 2.05 -49.72 25.48
N LYS A 824 1.93 -48.49 25.98
CA LYS A 824 3.06 -47.68 26.47
C LYS A 824 3.53 -48.00 27.88
N THR A 825 2.79 -48.77 28.66
CA THR A 825 3.25 -49.21 30.01
C THR A 825 4.10 -50.49 29.94
N VAL A 826 4.30 -51.05 28.75
CA VAL A 826 5.01 -52.33 28.52
C VAL A 826 6.29 -52.14 27.68
N GLU A 827 6.48 -50.97 27.06
CA GLU A 827 7.75 -50.47 26.50
C GLU A 827 8.40 -49.49 27.47
#